data_AF-A0A6P9DFG0-F1
#
_entry.id   AF-A0A6P9DFG0-F1
#
_cell.length_a   1.000
_cell.length_b   1.000
_cell.length_c   1.000
_cell.angle_alpha   90.00
_cell.angle_beta   90.00
_cell.angle_gamma   90.00
#
_symmetry.space_group_name_H-M   'P 1'
#
loop_
_entity.id
_entity.type
_entity.pdbx_description
1 polymer ?
#
loop_
_entity_poly.entity_id
_entity_poly.type
_entity_poly.pdbx_seq_one_letter_code
_entity_poly.pdbx_strand_id
1 'polypeptide(L)'
;MKSFLVAVLLVVPVVAHLASGKKLRWCTLSPLEQKKCSELSKALLSALSPVSSSPFKRVSCILAHNTYDCINKIRENKADAVSLDAGDVYSAVKLYGLTVVGKEIYLGAISGYFNASCIPGIGATYPKLCALCQGPKSYIWDKNHFCEASHREPFYGSEGAFRCLKLGLAEVAFVDHLTVMSATDLEQEEYELLCPDGSTAPLMAYSTCNLGNGPGRAIVTRHNLQKIVKKFLQVIQHLFGIRGKEKARFELFASAPFRGRDLLFLDATQHLQLLGEETKISQVLGLDYVTLLQGLGHEGSSLSNSLVRWCCISDLELRKCEEWALNVRTDPLVCVQADSMISCIELIKKNEADAVTLDATHAYFAETCALAPVAAECYREECAPTREEPDLLTHVGGLPPLYSVALVRKANQQVNRYALRRKRSCHSHVYSPGGWLLLSQYTVGALENGSSACNLTSAYQNFFWKGCMPGASGNLCKVCIGQEGRVKGSSKCAANHHERYYGNLGALRCLLGDPTGRSFGDVALLEHHNLLQNIEFLTSSGWATGYSPGDFELLCPDGSRAAITAWRTCNLGCVPPSVVVTRPVTVTKVQDFLAKAQESSKNSRFQVFESLRYGGSDLLFKDATQGLIFTGQLDFKSILGQSFFQLAQSVFSCTSAGILDFCELDTCTSSTQP
;
A
#
# COMPACT_ATOMS: atom_id res chain seq x y z
N MET A 1 -68.93 68.78 17.33
CA MET A 1 -68.82 68.85 15.85
C MET A 1 -67.44 68.39 15.44
N LYS A 2 -67.38 67.47 14.45
CA LYS A 2 -66.20 66.99 13.69
C LYS A 2 -65.30 66.02 14.47
N SER A 3 -65.45 64.69 14.34
CA SER A 3 -64.99 63.80 13.24
C SER A 3 -63.49 63.94 12.93
N PHE A 4 -62.69 62.88 13.13
CA PHE A 4 -61.89 62.20 12.10
C PHE A 4 -61.08 61.01 12.68
N LEU A 5 -60.86 60.01 11.82
CA LEU A 5 -60.26 58.68 12.01
C LEU A 5 -59.03 58.58 12.93
N VAL A 6 -58.96 57.51 13.73
CA VAL A 6 -57.70 56.93 14.22
C VAL A 6 -57.71 55.42 13.95
N ALA A 7 -56.63 54.94 13.33
CA ALA A 7 -56.39 53.59 12.87
C ALA A 7 -56.37 52.56 14.00
N VAL A 8 -56.99 51.40 13.76
CA VAL A 8 -56.87 50.22 14.61
C VAL A 8 -55.52 49.55 14.31
N LEU A 9 -54.54 49.73 15.19
CA LEU A 9 -53.32 48.92 15.23
C LEU A 9 -53.58 47.69 16.11
N LEU A 10 -53.63 46.52 15.48
CA LEU A 10 -53.61 45.22 16.15
C LEU A 10 -52.27 45.05 16.87
N VAL A 11 -52.27 45.25 18.19
CA VAL A 11 -51.16 44.84 19.07
C VAL A 11 -51.30 43.35 19.33
N VAL A 12 -50.54 42.55 18.59
CA VAL A 12 -50.31 41.13 18.94
C VAL A 12 -49.43 41.11 20.19
N PRO A 13 -49.79 40.39 21.26
CA PRO A 13 -48.90 40.24 22.40
C PRO A 13 -47.74 39.34 21.98
N VAL A 14 -46.54 39.93 21.87
CA VAL A 14 -45.29 39.18 21.77
C VAL A 14 -45.12 38.41 23.08
N VAL A 15 -45.54 37.15 23.09
CA VAL A 15 -45.11 36.18 24.09
C VAL A 15 -43.61 36.05 23.92
N ALA A 16 -42.85 36.64 24.84
CA ALA A 16 -41.43 36.39 24.98
C ALA A 16 -41.23 34.90 25.33
N HIS A 17 -41.04 34.05 24.33
CA HIS A 17 -40.44 32.75 24.54
C HIS A 17 -38.98 32.98 24.95
N LEU A 18 -38.74 32.92 26.25
CA LEU A 18 -37.43 32.65 26.82
C LEU A 18 -36.88 31.37 26.17
N ALA A 19 -35.98 31.53 25.21
CA ALA A 19 -35.20 30.44 24.65
C ALA A 19 -34.30 29.88 25.76
N SER A 20 -34.76 28.82 26.42
CA SER A 20 -33.94 28.00 27.30
C SER A 20 -32.77 27.43 26.47
N GLY A 21 -31.56 27.90 26.73
CA GLY A 21 -30.36 27.39 26.05
C GLY A 21 -30.26 25.87 26.22
N LYS A 22 -30.22 25.13 25.11
CA LYS A 22 -30.10 23.66 25.12
C LYS A 22 -28.82 23.26 25.87
N LYS A 23 -28.94 22.46 26.92
CA LYS A 23 -27.81 21.89 27.68
C LYS A 23 -27.40 20.58 27.01
N LEU A 24 -26.09 20.33 26.91
CA LEU A 24 -25.57 19.05 26.41
C LEU A 24 -25.57 18.00 27.53
N ARG A 25 -26.23 16.86 27.33
CA ARG A 25 -26.30 15.74 28.29
C ARG A 25 -25.28 14.66 27.94
N TRP A 26 -24.18 14.64 28.67
CA TRP A 26 -23.15 13.60 28.52
C TRP A 26 -23.52 12.37 29.34
N CYS A 27 -23.56 11.20 28.72
CA CYS A 27 -23.86 9.96 29.40
C CYS A 27 -22.57 9.30 29.93
N THR A 28 -22.62 8.79 31.15
CA THR A 28 -21.48 8.18 31.86
C THR A 28 -21.81 6.77 32.31
N LEU A 29 -20.83 5.86 32.30
CA LEU A 29 -21.02 4.43 32.56
C LEU A 29 -20.62 4.02 33.97
N SER A 30 -20.03 4.93 34.76
CA SER A 30 -19.59 4.65 36.13
C SER A 30 -19.72 5.87 37.07
N PRO A 31 -19.80 5.67 38.40
CA PRO A 31 -19.78 6.77 39.37
C PRO A 31 -18.52 7.64 39.29
N LEU A 32 -17.38 7.07 38.90
CA LEU A 32 -16.12 7.80 38.70
C LEU A 32 -16.20 8.72 37.48
N GLU A 33 -16.75 8.24 36.36
CA GLU A 33 -17.00 9.08 35.18
C GLU A 33 -18.01 10.19 35.47
N GLN A 34 -19.08 9.89 36.21
CA GLN A 34 -20.07 10.88 36.65
C GLN A 34 -19.41 12.02 37.45
N LYS A 35 -18.46 11.67 38.35
CA LYS A 35 -17.68 12.66 39.11
C LYS A 35 -16.79 13.51 38.19
N LYS A 36 -16.06 12.89 37.26
CA LYS A 36 -15.20 13.59 36.27
C LYS A 36 -16.01 14.53 35.38
N CYS A 37 -17.16 14.08 34.87
CA CYS A 37 -18.07 14.88 34.07
C CYS A 37 -18.62 16.08 34.87
N SER A 38 -18.89 15.90 36.16
CA SER A 38 -19.36 16.99 37.03
C SER A 38 -18.30 18.08 37.23
N GLU A 39 -17.03 17.71 37.37
CA GLU A 39 -15.92 18.67 37.42
C GLU A 39 -15.71 19.39 36.08
N LEU A 40 -15.84 18.69 34.95
CA LEU A 40 -15.83 19.30 33.63
C LEU A 40 -16.93 20.36 33.48
N SER A 41 -18.13 20.07 33.96
CA SER A 41 -19.25 21.03 33.96
C SER A 41 -18.93 22.30 34.75
N LYS A 42 -18.32 22.18 35.94
CA LYS A 42 -17.88 23.32 36.76
C LYS A 42 -16.78 24.13 36.08
N ALA A 43 -15.80 23.46 35.48
CA ALA A 43 -14.70 24.10 34.77
C ALA A 43 -15.21 24.92 33.57
N LEU A 44 -16.15 24.37 32.79
CA LEU A 44 -16.77 25.07 31.65
C LEU A 44 -17.52 26.32 32.08
N LEU A 45 -18.19 26.28 33.23
CA LEU A 45 -18.86 27.45 33.81
C LEU A 45 -17.87 28.53 34.24
N SER A 46 -16.69 28.15 34.74
CA SER A 46 -15.64 29.10 35.18
C SER A 46 -14.88 29.74 34.02
N ALA A 47 -14.73 29.04 32.89
CA ALA A 47 -13.90 29.46 31.76
C ALA A 47 -14.63 30.34 30.73
N LEU A 48 -15.97 30.36 30.73
CA LEU A 48 -16.77 31.04 29.70
C LEU A 48 -17.46 32.30 30.26
N SER A 49 -17.10 33.48 29.70
CA SER A 49 -17.60 34.81 30.10
C SER A 49 -19.15 34.91 30.14
N PRO A 50 -19.75 35.66 31.09
CA PRO A 50 -21.21 35.73 31.30
C PRO A 50 -22.02 36.23 30.09
N VAL A 51 -21.39 36.86 29.09
CA VAL A 51 -22.07 37.55 27.99
C VAL A 51 -22.38 36.65 26.77
N SER A 52 -21.78 35.45 26.63
CA SER A 52 -22.09 34.58 25.49
C SER A 52 -23.30 33.67 25.74
N SER A 53 -24.34 33.76 24.91
CA SER A 53 -25.47 32.83 24.88
C SER A 53 -25.11 31.56 24.09
N SER A 54 -24.02 30.88 24.49
CA SER A 54 -23.59 29.64 23.84
C SER A 54 -24.33 28.43 24.44
N PRO A 55 -24.95 27.56 23.63
CA PRO A 55 -25.60 26.33 24.12
C PRO A 55 -24.61 25.38 24.82
N PHE A 56 -23.31 25.59 24.67
CA PHE A 56 -22.27 24.74 25.25
C PHE A 56 -21.84 25.15 26.67
N LYS A 57 -22.45 26.18 27.27
CA LYS A 57 -22.11 26.64 28.64
C LYS A 57 -22.43 25.65 29.75
N ARG A 58 -23.27 24.63 29.50
CA ARG A 58 -23.77 23.73 30.55
C ARG A 58 -23.82 22.30 30.04
N VAL A 59 -22.86 21.49 30.52
CA VAL A 59 -22.88 20.03 30.37
C VAL A 59 -23.58 19.43 31.59
N SER A 60 -24.52 18.51 31.38
CA SER A 60 -25.15 17.72 32.43
C SER A 60 -24.79 16.24 32.28
N CYS A 61 -24.52 15.57 33.38
CA CYS A 61 -24.00 14.20 33.39
C CYS A 61 -25.12 13.20 33.73
N ILE A 62 -25.39 12.26 32.83
CA ILE A 62 -26.44 11.24 32.96
C ILE A 62 -25.79 9.89 33.21
N LEU A 63 -25.98 9.34 34.40
CA LEU A 63 -25.46 8.00 34.73
C LEU A 63 -26.32 6.91 34.09
N ALA A 64 -25.68 5.97 33.41
CA ALA A 64 -26.26 4.76 32.85
C ALA A 64 -25.76 3.52 33.60
N HIS A 65 -26.51 2.42 33.50
CA HIS A 65 -26.17 1.15 34.15
C HIS A 65 -25.12 0.35 33.37
N ASN A 66 -25.04 0.53 32.05
CA ASN A 66 -24.06 -0.06 31.15
C ASN A 66 -24.09 0.65 29.78
N THR A 67 -23.22 0.23 28.86
CA THR A 67 -23.09 0.81 27.53
C THR A 67 -24.41 0.81 26.73
N TYR A 68 -25.16 -0.28 26.74
CA TYR A 68 -26.42 -0.39 25.99
C TYR A 68 -27.55 0.47 26.58
N ASP A 69 -27.61 0.59 27.91
CA ASP A 69 -28.52 1.52 28.58
C ASP A 69 -28.20 2.98 28.18
N CYS A 70 -26.92 3.32 28.08
CA CYS A 70 -26.47 4.63 27.63
C CYS A 70 -26.82 4.92 26.16
N ILE A 71 -26.60 3.96 25.26
CA ILE A 71 -27.01 4.02 23.84
C ILE A 71 -28.52 4.20 23.73
N ASN A 72 -29.31 3.44 24.49
CA ASN A 72 -30.76 3.57 24.53
C ASN A 72 -31.21 4.94 25.05
N LYS A 73 -30.57 5.47 26.10
CA LYS A 73 -30.86 6.82 26.61
C LYS A 73 -30.58 7.89 25.55
N ILE A 74 -29.57 7.74 24.70
CA ILE A 74 -29.32 8.70 23.61
C ILE A 74 -30.42 8.60 22.55
N ARG A 75 -30.75 7.37 22.12
CA ARG A 75 -31.82 7.13 21.15
C ARG A 75 -33.17 7.67 21.61
N GLU A 76 -33.48 7.53 22.90
CA GLU A 76 -34.73 7.99 23.53
C GLU A 76 -34.68 9.48 23.94
N ASN A 77 -33.66 10.22 23.51
CA ASN A 77 -33.49 11.64 23.81
C ASN A 77 -33.45 11.93 25.33
N LYS A 78 -32.89 11.02 26.13
CA LYS A 78 -32.61 11.16 27.58
C LYS A 78 -31.15 11.54 27.86
N ALA A 79 -30.25 11.29 26.91
CA ALA A 79 -28.87 11.79 26.86
C ALA A 79 -28.54 12.25 25.43
N ASP A 80 -27.42 12.94 25.21
CA ASP A 80 -27.05 13.54 23.92
C ASP A 80 -25.75 12.95 23.33
N ALA A 81 -24.80 12.52 24.16
CA ALA A 81 -23.51 11.98 23.70
C ALA A 81 -22.89 11.01 24.72
N VAL A 82 -22.03 10.10 24.24
CA VAL A 82 -21.21 9.16 25.02
C VAL A 82 -19.95 8.80 24.21
N SER A 83 -18.83 8.51 24.87
CA SER A 83 -17.65 7.88 24.23
C SER A 83 -17.76 6.37 24.36
N LEU A 84 -17.58 5.63 23.26
CA LEU A 84 -17.75 4.17 23.17
C LEU A 84 -16.54 3.52 22.52
N ASP A 85 -16.26 2.27 22.90
CA ASP A 85 -15.29 1.42 22.21
C ASP A 85 -15.76 1.04 20.79
N ALA A 86 -14.82 0.66 19.92
CA ALA A 86 -15.09 0.44 18.50
C ALA A 86 -16.23 -0.56 18.21
N GLY A 87 -16.34 -1.64 18.99
CA GLY A 87 -17.42 -2.63 18.86
C GLY A 87 -18.81 -2.10 19.26
N ASP A 88 -18.85 -1.24 20.27
CA ASP A 88 -20.09 -0.60 20.75
C ASP A 88 -20.51 0.54 19.83
N VAL A 89 -19.56 1.25 19.20
CA VAL A 89 -19.85 2.21 18.12
C VAL A 89 -20.52 1.52 16.94
N TYR A 90 -20.01 0.36 16.51
CA TYR A 90 -20.63 -0.42 15.44
C TYR A 90 -22.08 -0.79 15.77
N SER A 91 -22.31 -1.31 16.98
CA SER A 91 -23.65 -1.65 17.47
C SER A 91 -24.56 -0.42 17.52
N ALA A 92 -24.10 0.70 18.07
CA ALA A 92 -24.85 1.95 18.18
C ALA A 92 -25.29 2.51 16.82
N VAL A 93 -24.44 2.42 15.80
CA VAL A 93 -24.76 2.90 14.44
C VAL A 93 -25.68 1.92 13.71
N LYS A 94 -25.33 0.63 13.69
CA LYS A 94 -26.04 -0.36 12.87
C LYS A 94 -27.36 -0.83 13.47
N LEU A 95 -27.42 -0.99 14.79
CA LEU A 95 -28.60 -1.55 15.48
C LEU A 95 -29.49 -0.46 16.08
N TYR A 96 -28.94 0.71 16.42
CA TYR A 96 -29.66 1.77 17.13
C TYR A 96 -29.81 3.06 16.32
N GLY A 97 -29.25 3.14 15.11
CA GLY A 97 -29.42 4.27 14.19
C GLY A 97 -28.75 5.57 14.65
N LEU A 98 -27.76 5.49 15.54
CA LEU A 98 -27.01 6.66 16.01
C LEU A 98 -25.93 7.08 15.00
N THR A 99 -25.41 8.30 15.12
CA THR A 99 -24.38 8.87 14.23
C THR A 99 -23.12 9.22 15.00
N VAL A 100 -21.94 8.95 14.43
CA VAL A 100 -20.65 9.29 15.02
C VAL A 100 -20.34 10.78 14.78
N VAL A 101 -20.03 11.52 15.85
CA VAL A 101 -19.79 12.97 15.81
C VAL A 101 -18.35 13.37 16.14
N GLY A 102 -17.54 12.43 16.65
CA GLY A 102 -16.14 12.63 16.99
C GLY A 102 -15.48 11.31 17.35
N LYS A 103 -14.15 11.23 17.23
CA LYS A 103 -13.36 10.08 17.69
C LYS A 103 -12.22 10.54 18.59
N GLU A 104 -11.76 9.63 19.43
CA GLU A 104 -10.50 9.80 20.15
C GLU A 104 -9.33 9.49 19.20
N ILE A 105 -8.35 10.41 19.13
CA ILE A 105 -7.12 10.23 18.35
C ILE A 105 -5.99 9.95 19.33
N TYR A 106 -5.30 8.83 19.12
CA TYR A 106 -4.20 8.39 19.97
C TYR A 106 -2.86 8.58 19.24
N LEU A 107 -2.08 9.61 19.61
CA LEU A 107 -0.66 9.78 19.22
C LEU A 107 0.29 9.14 20.25
N GLY A 108 -0.15 8.06 20.90
CA GLY A 108 0.55 7.44 22.04
C GLY A 108 1.76 6.57 21.68
N ALA A 109 1.88 6.11 20.43
CA ALA A 109 2.92 5.14 20.05
C ALA A 109 4.35 5.70 20.19
N ILE A 110 4.59 6.95 19.74
CA ILE A 110 5.93 7.56 19.80
C ILE A 110 6.33 7.89 21.24
N SER A 111 5.38 8.35 22.07
CA SER A 111 5.63 8.65 23.49
C SER A 111 5.93 7.40 24.34
N GLY A 112 5.60 6.21 23.86
CA GLY A 112 5.97 4.94 24.48
C GLY A 112 7.30 4.37 23.98
N TYR A 113 7.73 4.76 22.77
CA TYR A 113 8.95 4.25 22.14
C TYR A 113 10.21 4.95 22.68
N PHE A 114 10.23 6.29 22.64
CA PHE A 114 11.35 7.07 23.18
C PHE A 114 11.13 7.41 24.66
N ASN A 115 12.18 7.27 25.47
CA ASN A 115 12.15 7.65 26.88
C ASN A 115 11.86 9.15 27.07
N ALA A 116 12.54 10.00 26.28
CA ALA A 116 12.37 11.44 26.21
C ALA A 116 12.69 11.94 24.80
N SER A 117 12.09 13.06 24.38
CA SER A 117 12.38 13.70 23.09
C SER A 117 12.24 15.23 23.19
N CYS A 118 12.75 15.94 22.18
CA CYS A 118 12.33 17.31 21.90
C CYS A 118 11.68 17.33 20.51
N ILE A 119 10.35 17.45 20.47
CA ILE A 119 9.54 17.53 19.25
C ILE A 119 8.76 18.85 19.27
N PRO A 120 9.37 19.96 18.84
CA PRO A 120 8.71 21.25 18.86
C PRO A 120 7.42 21.25 18.02
N GLY A 121 6.35 21.83 18.55
CA GLY A 121 5.03 21.90 17.90
C GLY A 121 4.03 20.82 18.30
N ILE A 122 4.45 19.75 18.97
CA ILE A 122 3.53 18.70 19.46
C ILE A 122 2.65 19.19 20.63
N GLY A 123 3.07 20.29 21.28
CA GLY A 123 2.39 20.93 22.39
C GLY A 123 2.65 20.24 23.74
N ALA A 124 2.37 20.97 24.83
CA ALA A 124 2.64 20.51 26.20
C ALA A 124 1.82 19.28 26.65
N THR A 125 0.85 18.84 25.85
CA THR A 125 0.01 17.67 26.10
C THR A 125 0.81 16.35 26.11
N TYR A 126 2.00 16.33 25.50
CA TYR A 126 2.88 15.17 25.45
C TYR A 126 4.22 15.46 26.17
N PRO A 127 4.25 15.39 27.52
CA PRO A 127 5.39 15.86 28.30
C PRO A 127 6.69 15.11 27.99
N LYS A 128 6.63 13.81 27.67
CA LYS A 128 7.80 13.03 27.26
C LYS A 128 8.38 13.50 25.91
N LEU A 129 7.53 13.95 25.00
CA LEU A 129 7.94 14.38 23.66
C LEU A 129 8.51 15.80 23.62
N CYS A 130 8.29 16.59 24.67
CA CYS A 130 8.89 17.92 24.85
C CYS A 130 9.97 17.93 25.95
N ALA A 131 10.28 16.79 26.58
CA ALA A 131 11.11 16.72 27.76
C ALA A 131 12.53 17.27 27.56
N LEU A 132 13.11 17.10 26.37
CA LEU A 132 14.46 17.55 26.05
C LEU A 132 14.53 19.00 25.53
N CYS A 133 13.39 19.64 25.26
CA CYS A 133 13.36 21.00 24.71
C CYS A 133 13.84 22.04 25.73
N GLN A 134 14.40 23.15 25.25
CA GLN A 134 15.07 24.16 26.10
C GLN A 134 14.50 25.57 25.91
N GLY A 135 13.40 25.72 25.16
CA GLY A 135 12.70 27.00 25.03
C GLY A 135 12.24 27.53 26.40
N PRO A 136 12.24 28.85 26.59
CA PRO A 136 11.83 29.45 27.85
C PRO A 136 10.38 29.10 28.21
N LYS A 137 10.19 28.58 29.42
CA LYS A 137 8.88 28.26 29.99
C LYS A 137 8.28 29.50 30.65
N SER A 138 7.04 29.83 30.31
CA SER A 138 6.31 30.93 30.95
C SER A 138 4.83 30.61 31.06
N TYR A 139 4.19 31.13 32.10
CA TYR A 139 2.72 31.13 32.23
C TYR A 139 2.06 32.25 31.42
N ILE A 140 2.86 33.16 30.85
CA ILE A 140 2.41 34.20 29.92
C ILE A 140 2.62 33.66 28.51
N TRP A 141 1.53 33.49 27.76
CA TRP A 141 1.51 32.78 26.48
C TRP A 141 2.50 33.34 25.44
N ASP A 142 2.63 34.66 25.35
CA ASP A 142 3.52 35.36 24.41
C ASP A 142 5.03 35.23 24.76
N LYS A 143 5.34 34.74 25.96
CA LYS A 143 6.70 34.51 26.46
C LYS A 143 7.03 33.03 26.65
N ASN A 144 6.09 32.14 26.33
CA ASN A 144 6.30 30.70 26.43
C ASN A 144 6.72 30.15 25.07
N HIS A 145 8.01 29.89 24.92
CA HIS A 145 8.57 29.32 23.68
C HIS A 145 9.05 27.87 23.88
N PHE A 146 8.74 27.28 25.03
CA PHE A 146 9.06 25.88 25.31
C PHE A 146 8.31 24.95 24.35
N CYS A 147 9.06 24.15 23.60
CA CYS A 147 8.55 23.18 22.64
C CYS A 147 7.67 23.83 21.55
N GLU A 148 7.91 25.10 21.24
CA GLU A 148 7.20 25.84 20.19
C GLU A 148 7.81 25.51 18.81
N ALA A 149 6.96 25.37 17.79
CA ALA A 149 7.41 25.21 16.40
C ALA A 149 7.91 26.55 15.81
N SER A 150 8.91 27.16 16.44
CA SER A 150 9.51 28.43 16.04
C SER A 150 10.99 28.47 16.40
N HIS A 151 11.76 29.34 15.76
CA HIS A 151 13.19 29.56 16.10
C HIS A 151 13.42 30.12 17.52
N ARG A 152 12.36 30.39 18.30
CA ARG A 152 12.47 30.76 19.71
C ARG A 152 12.66 29.54 20.62
N GLU A 153 12.36 28.34 20.13
CA GLU A 153 12.82 27.07 20.70
C GLU A 153 14.23 26.77 20.15
N PRO A 154 15.28 26.70 21.00
CA PRO A 154 16.65 26.48 20.56
C PRO A 154 16.89 25.22 19.73
N PHE A 155 16.04 24.20 19.90
CA PHE A 155 16.13 22.91 19.20
C PHE A 155 15.14 22.75 18.04
N TYR A 156 14.56 23.84 17.54
CA TYR A 156 13.69 23.83 16.37
C TYR A 156 14.46 23.68 15.04
N GLY A 157 13.92 22.86 14.13
CA GLY A 157 14.50 22.57 12.81
C GLY A 157 15.68 21.60 12.85
N SER A 158 16.20 21.21 11.69
CA SER A 158 17.30 20.23 11.57
C SER A 158 18.59 20.69 12.25
N GLU A 159 18.95 21.97 12.16
CA GLU A 159 20.10 22.51 12.89
C GLU A 159 19.88 22.47 14.41
N GLY A 160 18.68 22.84 14.88
CA GLY A 160 18.33 22.81 16.30
C GLY A 160 18.37 21.38 16.86
N ALA A 161 17.88 20.41 16.09
CA ALA A 161 17.97 18.99 16.43
C ALA A 161 19.42 18.50 16.47
N PHE A 162 20.27 18.88 15.51
CA PHE A 162 21.69 18.54 15.55
C PHE A 162 22.39 19.17 16.75
N ARG A 163 22.02 20.39 17.12
CA ARG A 163 22.50 21.06 18.34
C ARG A 163 22.08 20.34 19.62
N CYS A 164 20.86 19.79 19.66
CA CYS A 164 20.39 18.96 20.78
C CYS A 164 21.30 17.73 20.99
N LEU A 165 21.71 17.08 19.89
CA LEU A 165 22.67 15.97 19.91
C LEU A 165 24.07 16.42 20.35
N LYS A 166 24.60 17.51 19.78
CA LYS A 166 25.92 18.07 20.14
C LYS A 166 26.06 18.46 21.62
N LEU A 167 24.97 18.85 22.25
CA LEU A 167 24.94 19.18 23.68
C LEU A 167 24.82 17.94 24.58
N GLY A 168 24.77 16.73 24.01
CA GLY A 168 24.64 15.47 24.74
C GLY A 168 23.28 15.29 25.40
N LEU A 169 22.26 16.04 24.97
CA LEU A 169 20.90 15.95 25.53
C LEU A 169 20.05 14.86 24.85
N ALA A 170 20.42 14.48 23.63
CA ALA A 170 19.81 13.40 22.87
C ALA A 170 20.90 12.44 22.37
N GLU A 171 20.52 11.19 22.12
CA GLU A 171 21.40 10.14 21.59
C GLU A 171 21.31 10.03 20.06
N VAL A 172 20.21 10.53 19.47
CA VAL A 172 19.95 10.52 18.03
C VAL A 172 19.24 11.81 17.63
N ALA A 173 19.59 12.35 16.46
CA ALA A 173 18.91 13.49 15.86
C ALA A 173 18.45 13.17 14.43
N PHE A 174 17.19 13.47 14.14
CA PHE A 174 16.61 13.33 12.79
C PHE A 174 16.78 14.66 12.04
N VAL A 175 17.68 14.69 11.07
CA VAL A 175 18.09 15.90 10.35
C VAL A 175 18.08 15.69 8.84
N ASP A 176 18.03 16.78 8.08
CA ASP A 176 18.23 16.72 6.63
C ASP A 176 19.71 16.58 6.26
N HIS A 177 19.98 16.13 5.03
CA HIS A 177 21.35 15.96 4.53
C HIS A 177 22.09 17.31 4.39
N LEU A 178 21.37 18.43 4.25
CA LEU A 178 21.97 19.76 4.11
C LEU A 178 22.67 20.17 5.42
N THR A 179 22.06 19.86 6.56
CA THR A 179 22.63 20.08 7.89
C THR A 179 23.93 19.28 8.05
N VAL A 180 23.92 18.02 7.61
CA VAL A 180 25.08 17.11 7.67
C VAL A 180 26.20 17.55 6.73
N MET A 181 25.89 17.99 5.51
CA MET A 181 26.87 18.54 4.56
C MET A 181 27.57 19.81 5.07
N SER A 182 26.90 20.57 5.94
CA SER A 182 27.45 21.78 6.56
C SER A 182 28.28 21.51 7.82
N ALA A 183 28.44 20.23 8.21
CA ALA A 183 29.21 19.83 9.39
C ALA A 183 30.71 20.09 9.19
N THR A 184 31.36 20.54 10.26
CA THR A 184 32.81 20.77 10.28
C THR A 184 33.60 19.45 10.23
N ASP A 185 34.88 19.50 9.86
CA ASP A 185 35.73 18.30 9.79
C ASP A 185 35.74 17.51 11.12
N LEU A 186 35.79 18.22 12.25
CA LEU A 186 35.69 17.60 13.58
C LEU A 186 34.36 16.89 13.81
N GLU A 187 33.26 17.50 13.37
CA GLU A 187 31.92 16.90 13.49
C GLU A 187 31.76 15.68 12.57
N GLN A 188 32.43 15.67 11.41
CA GLN A 188 32.42 14.51 10.52
C GLN A 188 33.17 13.30 11.09
N GLU A 189 34.15 13.53 11.96
CA GLU A 189 34.87 12.47 12.67
C GLU A 189 34.11 11.98 13.92
N GLU A 190 33.29 12.84 14.54
CA GLU A 190 32.60 12.54 15.80
C GLU A 190 31.23 11.86 15.62
N TYR A 191 30.52 12.14 14.52
CA TYR A 191 29.14 11.67 14.30
C TYR A 191 29.02 10.74 13.09
N GLU A 192 28.15 9.74 13.19
CA GLU A 192 27.82 8.79 12.11
C GLU A 192 26.33 8.83 11.75
N LEU A 193 26.00 8.35 10.55
CA LEU A 193 24.64 8.09 10.10
C LEU A 193 24.22 6.69 10.52
N LEU A 194 22.95 6.53 10.91
CA LEU A 194 22.32 5.24 11.12
C LEU A 194 21.56 4.82 9.86
N CYS A 195 21.92 3.68 9.28
CA CYS A 195 21.36 3.20 8.02
C CYS A 195 20.12 2.31 8.25
N PRO A 196 19.18 2.23 7.28
CA PRO A 196 17.97 1.41 7.42
C PRO A 196 18.23 -0.09 7.63
N ASP A 197 19.38 -0.59 7.19
CA ASP A 197 19.83 -1.98 7.38
C ASP A 197 20.43 -2.26 8.77
N GLY A 198 20.47 -1.24 9.65
CA GLY A 198 21.02 -1.32 10.99
C GLY A 198 22.53 -1.07 11.07
N SER A 199 23.20 -0.83 9.94
CA SER A 199 24.62 -0.43 9.92
C SER A 199 24.80 1.06 10.24
N THR A 200 26.05 1.48 10.48
CA THR A 200 26.42 2.90 10.53
C THR A 200 27.31 3.26 9.34
N ALA A 201 27.25 4.54 8.94
CA ALA A 201 28.06 5.06 7.84
C ALA A 201 28.56 6.48 8.14
N PRO A 202 29.69 6.91 7.54
CA PRO A 202 30.16 8.29 7.67
C PRO A 202 29.13 9.31 7.17
N LEU A 203 29.17 10.54 7.68
CA LEU A 203 28.27 11.63 7.29
C LEU A 203 28.23 11.89 5.77
N MET A 204 29.34 11.66 5.07
CA MET A 204 29.44 11.82 3.61
C MET A 204 28.70 10.75 2.80
N ALA A 205 28.35 9.62 3.42
CA ALA A 205 27.63 8.53 2.78
C ALA A 205 26.10 8.74 2.76
N TYR A 206 25.61 9.96 3.02
CA TYR A 206 24.18 10.29 3.11
C TYR A 206 23.39 9.90 1.85
N SER A 207 24.01 9.86 0.67
CA SER A 207 23.34 9.46 -0.57
C SER A 207 22.98 7.97 -0.61
N THR A 208 23.77 7.12 0.06
CA THR A 208 23.55 5.66 0.14
C THR A 208 22.95 5.22 1.47
N CYS A 209 23.19 5.98 2.55
CA CYS A 209 22.68 5.73 3.89
C CYS A 209 21.76 6.88 4.32
N ASN A 210 20.46 6.75 4.06
CA ASN A 210 19.42 7.71 4.46
C ASN A 210 18.09 7.00 4.74
N LEU A 211 17.21 7.68 5.48
CA LEU A 211 15.86 7.19 5.80
C LEU A 211 14.85 7.40 4.66
N GLY A 212 15.26 8.04 3.57
CA GLY A 212 14.43 8.35 2.41
C GLY A 212 14.63 9.76 1.88
N ASN A 213 14.12 9.97 0.67
CA ASN A 213 14.13 11.28 0.01
C ASN A 213 12.79 11.98 0.26
N GLY A 214 12.83 13.08 1.00
CA GLY A 214 11.66 13.94 1.21
C GLY A 214 11.50 14.97 0.08
N PRO A 215 10.28 15.40 -0.22
CA PRO A 215 10.07 16.53 -1.10
C PRO A 215 10.65 17.80 -0.46
N GLY A 216 11.35 18.61 -1.27
CA GLY A 216 11.82 19.92 -0.82
C GLY A 216 10.67 20.85 -0.42
N ARG A 217 11.01 22.03 0.10
CA ARG A 217 10.01 23.03 0.48
C ARG A 217 9.26 23.54 -0.76
N ALA A 218 7.94 23.72 -0.63
CA ALA A 218 7.09 24.27 -1.68
C ALA A 218 6.46 25.60 -1.27
N ILE A 219 6.14 26.43 -2.26
CA ILE A 219 5.45 27.72 -2.08
C ILE A 219 3.98 27.51 -2.42
N VAL A 220 3.08 27.82 -1.47
CA VAL A 220 1.64 27.68 -1.63
C VAL A 220 0.96 29.03 -1.78
N THR A 221 -0.11 29.09 -2.58
CA THR A 221 -0.95 30.28 -2.73
C THR A 221 -2.38 29.90 -3.08
N ARG A 222 -3.31 30.85 -2.98
CA ARG A 222 -4.69 30.66 -3.43
C ARG A 222 -4.74 30.49 -4.95
N HIS A 223 -5.65 29.64 -5.43
CA HIS A 223 -5.82 29.35 -6.86
C HIS A 223 -5.94 30.61 -7.72
N ASN A 224 -6.75 31.59 -7.31
CA ASN A 224 -6.95 32.84 -8.04
C ASN A 224 -5.69 33.76 -8.08
N LEU A 225 -4.68 33.50 -7.25
CA LEU A 225 -3.42 34.24 -7.21
C LEU A 225 -2.26 33.51 -7.88
N GLN A 226 -2.44 32.28 -8.33
CA GLN A 226 -1.38 31.42 -8.86
C GLN A 226 -0.57 32.11 -9.97
N LYS A 227 -1.23 32.72 -10.96
CA LYS A 227 -0.58 33.44 -12.07
C LYS A 227 0.24 34.64 -11.60
N ILE A 228 -0.27 35.37 -10.62
CA ILE A 228 0.38 36.58 -10.08
C ILE A 228 1.60 36.18 -9.25
N VAL A 229 1.46 35.21 -8.35
CA VAL A 229 2.57 34.71 -7.52
C VAL A 229 3.65 34.08 -8.40
N LYS A 230 3.29 33.29 -9.43
CA LYS A 230 4.26 32.71 -10.36
C LYS A 230 5.10 33.79 -11.05
N LYS A 231 4.46 34.85 -11.57
CA LYS A 231 5.17 36.00 -12.15
C LYS A 231 6.04 36.73 -11.14
N PHE A 232 5.55 36.93 -9.91
CA PHE A 232 6.31 37.54 -8.83
C PHE A 232 7.58 36.73 -8.51
N LEU A 233 7.45 35.41 -8.34
CA LEU A 233 8.57 34.50 -8.08
C LEU A 233 9.60 34.52 -9.23
N GLN A 234 9.13 34.57 -10.49
CA GLN A 234 10.02 34.75 -11.65
C GLN A 234 10.85 36.02 -11.56
N VAL A 235 10.19 37.15 -11.24
CA VAL A 235 10.84 38.46 -11.16
C VAL A 235 11.85 38.51 -10.03
N ILE A 236 11.48 38.12 -8.80
CA ILE A 236 12.41 38.18 -7.66
C ILE A 236 13.59 37.25 -7.85
N GLN A 237 13.40 36.08 -8.45
CA GLN A 237 14.49 35.15 -8.75
C GLN A 237 15.42 35.71 -9.83
N HIS A 238 14.88 36.30 -10.90
CA HIS A 238 15.69 36.90 -11.97
C HIS A 238 16.51 38.11 -11.50
N LEU A 239 15.98 38.87 -10.53
CA LEU A 239 16.66 40.04 -9.98
C LEU A 239 17.63 39.67 -8.85
N PHE A 240 17.19 38.87 -7.88
CA PHE A 240 17.87 38.68 -6.60
C PHE A 240 18.35 37.26 -6.32
N GLY A 241 18.06 36.29 -7.21
CA GLY A 241 18.56 34.92 -7.09
C GLY A 241 20.08 34.81 -7.24
N ILE A 242 20.64 33.60 -7.15
CA ILE A 242 22.10 33.37 -7.23
C ILE A 242 22.72 33.94 -8.51
N ARG A 243 22.00 33.85 -9.63
CA ARG A 243 22.39 34.40 -10.94
C ARG A 243 21.67 35.72 -11.27
N GLY A 244 21.11 36.37 -10.26
CA GLY A 244 20.29 37.57 -10.43
C GLY A 244 21.11 38.82 -10.73
N LYS A 245 20.54 39.74 -11.52
CA LYS A 245 21.21 40.97 -11.94
C LYS A 245 21.51 41.95 -10.80
N GLU A 246 20.67 41.93 -9.76
CA GLU A 246 20.71 42.83 -8.61
C GLU A 246 21.13 42.10 -7.32
N LYS A 247 21.77 40.92 -7.42
CA LYS A 247 22.21 40.11 -6.27
C LYS A 247 23.04 40.92 -5.26
N ALA A 248 23.91 41.81 -5.74
CA ALA A 248 24.76 42.65 -4.88
C ALA A 248 23.97 43.59 -3.95
N ARG A 249 22.70 43.88 -4.26
CA ARG A 249 21.82 44.72 -3.43
C ARG A 249 21.00 43.90 -2.46
N PHE A 250 20.61 42.70 -2.84
CA PHE A 250 19.82 41.78 -2.03
C PHE A 250 20.01 40.35 -2.52
N GLU A 251 20.41 39.46 -1.62
CA GLU A 251 20.62 38.04 -1.89
C GLU A 251 19.40 37.24 -1.44
N LEU A 252 18.61 36.75 -2.39
CA LEU A 252 17.30 36.13 -2.13
C LEU A 252 17.36 34.87 -1.24
N PHE A 253 18.44 34.11 -1.35
CA PHE A 253 18.63 32.84 -0.63
C PHE A 253 19.77 32.91 0.38
N ALA A 254 20.19 34.11 0.85
CA ALA A 254 21.25 34.22 1.85
C ALA A 254 20.75 34.94 3.11
N SER A 255 20.78 34.24 4.23
CA SER A 255 20.29 34.76 5.52
C SER A 255 21.38 35.35 6.41
N ALA A 256 22.66 35.04 6.16
CA ALA A 256 23.79 35.47 6.97
C ALA A 256 23.87 36.99 7.24
N PRO A 257 23.59 37.88 6.26
CA PRO A 257 23.58 39.34 6.49
C PRO A 257 22.57 39.79 7.56
N PHE A 258 21.53 38.99 7.81
CA PHE A 258 20.45 39.27 8.76
C PHE A 258 20.65 38.57 10.11
N ARG A 259 21.81 37.96 10.35
CA ARG A 259 22.10 37.17 11.56
C ARG A 259 21.06 36.07 11.81
N GLY A 260 20.57 35.46 10.74
CA GLY A 260 19.66 34.32 10.77
C GLY A 260 20.10 33.26 9.77
N ARG A 261 19.33 32.17 9.71
CA ARG A 261 19.49 31.06 8.77
C ARG A 261 18.13 30.69 8.20
N ASP A 262 18.12 30.27 6.94
CA ASP A 262 16.92 29.82 6.22
C ASP A 262 15.72 30.79 6.29
N LEU A 263 16.00 32.09 6.25
CA LEU A 263 14.99 33.15 6.30
C LEU A 263 14.26 33.24 4.95
N LEU A 264 12.94 33.10 4.99
CA LEU A 264 12.04 32.99 3.82
C LEU A 264 12.23 31.70 3.00
N PHE A 265 13.46 31.44 2.54
CA PHE A 265 13.88 30.26 1.78
C PHE A 265 15.06 29.57 2.46
N LEU A 266 15.36 28.31 2.10
CA LEU A 266 16.58 27.66 2.58
C LEU A 266 17.82 28.35 2.00
N ASP A 267 18.87 28.49 2.79
CA ASP A 267 20.11 29.12 2.33
C ASP A 267 20.79 28.30 1.22
N ALA A 268 20.56 26.98 1.20
CA ALA A 268 21.02 26.07 0.17
C ALA A 268 20.22 26.15 -1.16
N THR A 269 19.15 26.95 -1.24
CA THR A 269 18.30 27.03 -2.43
C THR A 269 19.08 27.59 -3.62
N GLN A 270 19.22 26.80 -4.70
CA GLN A 270 19.90 27.26 -5.91
C GLN A 270 18.97 28.03 -6.86
N HIS A 271 17.74 27.54 -7.00
CA HIS A 271 16.69 28.13 -7.81
C HIS A 271 15.29 27.63 -7.37
N LEU A 272 14.26 28.40 -7.69
CA LEU A 272 12.85 28.07 -7.56
C LEU A 272 12.33 27.54 -8.90
N GLN A 273 11.91 26.27 -8.93
CA GLN A 273 11.23 25.67 -10.06
C GLN A 273 9.75 26.08 -10.05
N LEU A 274 9.22 26.48 -11.22
CA LEU A 274 7.85 26.95 -11.34
C LEU A 274 6.98 25.91 -12.02
N LEU A 275 6.00 25.40 -11.28
CA LEU A 275 5.15 24.30 -11.68
C LEU A 275 4.06 24.73 -12.70
N GLY A 276 3.50 23.74 -13.40
CA GLY A 276 2.37 23.91 -14.32
C GLY A 276 1.07 24.30 -13.58
N GLU A 277 0.07 24.79 -14.31
CA GLU A 277 -1.21 25.20 -13.69
C GLU A 277 -1.99 24.00 -13.13
N GLU A 278 -1.88 22.83 -13.78
CA GLU A 278 -2.61 21.59 -13.46
C GLU A 278 -1.77 20.55 -12.71
N THR A 279 -0.61 20.94 -12.16
CA THR A 279 0.27 20.00 -11.44
C THR A 279 -0.40 19.52 -10.16
N LYS A 280 -0.64 18.21 -10.06
CA LYS A 280 -1.26 17.59 -8.87
C LYS A 280 -0.28 17.59 -7.69
N ILE A 281 -0.78 17.63 -6.46
CA ILE A 281 0.07 17.59 -5.26
C ILE A 281 0.98 16.36 -5.20
N SER A 282 0.51 15.21 -5.70
CA SER A 282 1.30 13.98 -5.82
C SER A 282 2.48 14.10 -6.79
N GLN A 283 2.37 14.96 -7.81
CA GLN A 283 3.49 15.26 -8.71
C GLN A 283 4.49 16.25 -8.09
N VAL A 284 4.06 17.03 -7.08
CA VAL A 284 4.92 17.99 -6.38
C VAL A 284 5.67 17.34 -5.22
N LEU A 285 4.96 16.53 -4.44
CA LEU A 285 5.51 15.90 -3.23
C LEU A 285 6.06 14.49 -3.48
N GLY A 286 5.76 13.90 -4.64
CA GLY A 286 5.98 12.47 -4.90
C GLY A 286 4.83 11.62 -4.38
N LEU A 287 4.46 10.58 -5.13
CA LEU A 287 3.34 9.70 -4.79
C LEU A 287 3.60 8.95 -3.49
N ASP A 288 4.83 8.50 -3.28
CA ASP A 288 5.28 7.76 -2.09
C ASP A 288 5.20 8.62 -0.82
N TYR A 289 5.49 9.92 -0.92
CA TYR A 289 5.39 10.83 0.23
C TYR A 289 3.93 11.14 0.57
N VAL A 290 3.08 11.37 -0.42
CA VAL A 290 1.64 11.61 -0.19
C VAL A 290 0.97 10.39 0.43
N THR A 291 1.27 9.20 -0.08
CA THR A 291 0.76 7.93 0.48
C THR A 291 1.25 7.71 1.90
N LEU A 292 2.51 8.01 2.21
CA LEU A 292 3.05 7.98 3.57
C LEU A 292 2.25 8.89 4.51
N LEU A 293 2.01 10.16 4.13
CA LEU A 293 1.24 11.11 4.94
C LEU A 293 -0.21 10.65 5.17
N GLN A 294 -0.85 10.10 4.14
CA GLN A 294 -2.19 9.54 4.24
C GLN A 294 -2.21 8.30 5.16
N GLY A 295 -1.21 7.42 5.07
CA GLY A 295 -1.06 6.26 5.94
C GLY A 295 -0.86 6.63 7.41
N LEU A 296 -0.12 7.71 7.69
CA LEU A 296 0.08 8.25 9.04
C LEU A 296 -1.17 8.98 9.59
N GLY A 297 -2.25 9.10 8.81
CA GLY A 297 -3.52 9.68 9.25
C GLY A 297 -3.54 11.20 9.29
N HIS A 298 -2.66 11.87 8.52
CA HIS A 298 -2.54 13.33 8.51
C HIS A 298 -3.77 14.07 7.95
N GLU A 299 -4.72 13.34 7.34
CA GLU A 299 -6.03 13.88 6.89
C GLU A 299 -7.14 13.76 7.95
N GLY A 300 -6.80 13.41 9.19
CA GLY A 300 -7.80 13.10 10.19
C GLY A 300 -8.34 11.69 9.95
N SER A 301 -8.41 10.92 11.02
CA SER A 301 -8.73 9.50 10.91
C SER A 301 -10.10 9.30 10.24
N SER A 302 -10.11 8.57 9.12
CA SER A 302 -11.32 8.12 8.45
C SER A 302 -11.49 6.61 8.73
N LEU A 303 -12.69 6.08 8.46
CA LEU A 303 -12.96 4.62 8.45
C LEU A 303 -11.92 3.84 7.60
N SER A 304 -11.21 4.53 6.69
CA SER A 304 -10.11 4.02 5.87
C SER A 304 -8.98 3.34 6.64
N ASN A 305 -8.70 3.74 7.88
CA ASN A 305 -7.57 3.17 8.63
C ASN A 305 -7.85 1.75 9.13
N SER A 306 -9.11 1.37 9.32
CA SER A 306 -9.52 0.00 9.69
C SER A 306 -10.06 -0.80 8.49
N LEU A 307 -10.13 -0.21 7.30
CA LEU A 307 -10.62 -0.88 6.10
C LEU A 307 -9.48 -1.45 5.27
N VAL A 308 -9.47 -2.73 4.95
CA VAL A 308 -8.53 -3.30 3.96
C VAL A 308 -9.20 -3.34 2.59
N ARG A 309 -8.62 -2.65 1.60
CA ARG A 309 -9.04 -2.73 0.19
C ARG A 309 -8.22 -3.79 -0.55
N TRP A 310 -8.83 -4.92 -0.86
CA TRP A 310 -8.19 -6.02 -1.56
C TRP A 310 -8.38 -5.92 -3.07
N CYS A 311 -7.28 -5.92 -3.81
CA CYS A 311 -7.31 -5.85 -5.26
C CYS A 311 -7.65 -7.21 -5.89
N CYS A 312 -8.60 -7.23 -6.81
CA CYS A 312 -9.12 -8.42 -7.49
C CYS A 312 -8.97 -8.21 -9.01
N ILE A 313 -8.30 -9.13 -9.71
CA ILE A 313 -7.95 -8.95 -11.13
C ILE A 313 -9.04 -9.40 -12.10
N SER A 314 -10.18 -9.92 -11.61
CA SER A 314 -11.27 -10.44 -12.44
C SER A 314 -12.62 -10.47 -11.72
N ASP A 315 -13.70 -10.65 -12.48
CA ASP A 315 -15.04 -10.87 -11.90
C ASP A 315 -15.10 -12.13 -11.01
N LEU A 316 -14.30 -13.17 -11.30
CA LEU A 316 -14.26 -14.38 -10.49
C LEU A 316 -13.65 -14.10 -9.11
N GLU A 317 -12.53 -13.39 -9.09
CA GLU A 317 -11.88 -12.98 -7.86
C GLU A 317 -12.73 -11.98 -7.07
N LEU A 318 -13.36 -11.02 -7.76
CA LEU A 318 -14.22 -10.04 -7.12
C LEU A 318 -15.35 -10.73 -6.36
N ARG A 319 -16.04 -11.71 -6.98
CA ARG A 319 -17.09 -12.49 -6.31
C ARG A 319 -16.57 -13.27 -5.10
N LYS A 320 -15.39 -13.91 -5.21
CA LYS A 320 -14.77 -14.62 -4.08
C LYS A 320 -14.40 -13.66 -2.95
N CYS A 321 -13.89 -12.47 -3.29
CA CYS A 321 -13.54 -11.44 -2.33
C CYS A 321 -14.78 -10.85 -1.64
N GLU A 322 -15.88 -10.61 -2.37
CA GLU A 322 -17.13 -10.14 -1.76
C GLU A 322 -17.67 -11.16 -0.76
N GLU A 323 -17.62 -12.45 -1.08
CA GLU A 323 -17.99 -13.49 -0.13
C GLU A 323 -17.02 -13.54 1.06
N TRP A 324 -15.72 -13.35 0.83
CA TRP A 324 -14.74 -13.21 1.91
C TRP A 324 -15.10 -12.04 2.84
N ALA A 325 -15.45 -10.88 2.27
CA ALA A 325 -15.79 -9.68 3.02
C ALA A 325 -17.03 -9.86 3.89
N LEU A 326 -17.98 -10.68 3.46
CA LEU A 326 -19.17 -11.02 4.25
C LEU A 326 -18.89 -12.04 5.38
N ASN A 327 -17.81 -12.81 5.27
CA ASN A 327 -17.48 -13.88 6.22
C ASN A 327 -16.30 -13.55 7.14
N VAL A 328 -15.59 -12.45 6.88
CA VAL A 328 -14.47 -12.02 7.71
C VAL A 328 -14.97 -11.44 9.04
N ARG A 329 -14.37 -11.85 10.16
CA ARG A 329 -14.75 -11.41 11.52
C ARG A 329 -13.79 -10.35 12.09
N THR A 330 -13.06 -9.69 11.20
CA THR A 330 -11.91 -8.84 11.53
C THR A 330 -12.18 -7.40 11.10
N ASP A 331 -11.11 -6.65 10.83
CA ASP A 331 -11.19 -5.39 10.09
C ASP A 331 -12.00 -5.54 8.79
N PRO A 332 -12.89 -4.58 8.46
CA PRO A 332 -13.70 -4.62 7.24
C PRO A 332 -12.84 -4.80 5.99
N LEU A 333 -13.34 -5.62 5.07
CA LEU A 333 -12.75 -5.86 3.75
C LEU A 333 -13.61 -5.20 2.68
N VAL A 334 -12.99 -4.48 1.74
CA VAL A 334 -13.62 -4.02 0.50
C VAL A 334 -12.81 -4.53 -0.67
N CYS A 335 -13.51 -4.93 -1.74
CA CYS A 335 -12.87 -5.46 -2.93
C CYS A 335 -12.76 -4.38 -3.99
N VAL A 336 -11.58 -4.24 -4.58
CA VAL A 336 -11.27 -3.27 -5.64
C VAL A 336 -10.98 -4.06 -6.91
N GLN A 337 -11.72 -3.80 -7.98
CA GLN A 337 -11.51 -4.48 -9.26
C GLN A 337 -10.37 -3.83 -10.06
N ALA A 338 -9.54 -4.66 -10.66
CA ALA A 338 -8.48 -4.28 -11.59
C ALA A 338 -8.44 -5.24 -12.79
N ASP A 339 -7.70 -4.88 -13.84
CA ASP A 339 -7.60 -5.67 -15.06
C ASP A 339 -6.37 -6.59 -15.12
N SER A 340 -5.41 -6.46 -14.20
CA SER A 340 -4.21 -7.30 -14.13
C SER A 340 -3.47 -7.14 -12.80
N MET A 341 -2.52 -8.03 -12.52
CA MET A 341 -1.61 -7.90 -11.37
C MET A 341 -0.79 -6.60 -11.42
N ILE A 342 -0.33 -6.19 -12.60
CA ILE A 342 0.34 -4.90 -12.81
C ILE A 342 -0.57 -3.74 -12.41
N SER A 343 -1.84 -3.77 -12.85
CA SER A 343 -2.81 -2.75 -12.48
C SER A 343 -3.05 -2.72 -10.96
N CYS A 344 -3.04 -3.86 -10.27
CA CYS A 344 -3.10 -3.88 -8.81
C CYS A 344 -1.88 -3.23 -8.15
N ILE A 345 -0.66 -3.46 -8.65
CA ILE A 345 0.56 -2.79 -8.17
C ILE A 345 0.40 -1.26 -8.30
N GLU A 346 -0.08 -0.78 -9.46
CA GLU A 346 -0.33 0.65 -9.66
C GLU A 346 -1.40 1.21 -8.70
N LEU A 347 -2.52 0.50 -8.51
CA LEU A 347 -3.59 0.93 -7.61
C LEU A 347 -3.10 0.97 -6.16
N ILE A 348 -2.29 0.01 -5.73
CA ILE A 348 -1.69 0.02 -4.39
C ILE A 348 -0.75 1.22 -4.25
N LYS A 349 0.10 1.47 -5.25
CA LYS A 349 1.00 2.63 -5.25
C LYS A 349 0.23 3.95 -5.23
N LYS A 350 -0.89 4.04 -5.94
CA LYS A 350 -1.77 5.23 -5.98
C LYS A 350 -2.66 5.40 -4.74
N ASN A 351 -2.55 4.53 -3.74
CA ASN A 351 -3.47 4.47 -2.60
C ASN A 351 -4.94 4.20 -2.96
N GLU A 352 -5.22 3.54 -4.08
CA GLU A 352 -6.57 3.17 -4.52
C GLU A 352 -6.96 1.74 -4.07
N ALA A 353 -5.97 0.87 -3.88
CA ALA A 353 -6.08 -0.42 -3.20
C ALA A 353 -5.05 -0.53 -2.05
N ASP A 354 -5.19 -1.52 -1.16
CA ASP A 354 -4.28 -1.70 -0.02
C ASP A 354 -3.43 -2.97 -0.12
N ALA A 355 -4.00 -4.08 -0.61
CA ALA A 355 -3.28 -5.35 -0.68
C ALA A 355 -3.67 -6.18 -1.91
N VAL A 356 -2.75 -7.02 -2.36
CA VAL A 356 -2.95 -8.00 -3.43
C VAL A 356 -1.96 -9.16 -3.22
N THR A 357 -2.34 -10.36 -3.67
CA THR A 357 -1.41 -11.49 -3.80
C THR A 357 -0.76 -11.46 -5.18
N LEU A 358 0.56 -11.52 -5.25
CA LEU A 358 1.33 -11.50 -6.49
C LEU A 358 2.14 -12.79 -6.65
N ASP A 359 2.27 -13.29 -7.87
CA ASP A 359 3.26 -14.32 -8.17
C ASP A 359 4.70 -13.78 -8.05
N ALA A 360 5.68 -14.69 -8.08
CA ALA A 360 7.09 -14.36 -7.87
C ALA A 360 7.64 -13.28 -8.82
N THR A 361 7.21 -13.24 -10.09
CA THR A 361 7.69 -12.23 -11.05
C THR A 361 7.03 -10.88 -10.79
N HIS A 362 5.74 -10.85 -10.46
CA HIS A 362 5.05 -9.61 -10.12
C HIS A 362 5.48 -9.08 -8.74
N ALA A 363 5.89 -9.95 -7.82
CA ALA A 363 6.54 -9.56 -6.56
C ALA A 363 7.89 -8.86 -6.79
N TYR A 364 8.68 -9.29 -7.79
CA TYR A 364 9.88 -8.55 -8.23
C TYR A 364 9.53 -7.14 -8.73
N PHE A 365 8.43 -6.98 -9.49
CA PHE A 365 7.97 -5.64 -9.88
C PHE A 365 7.54 -4.82 -8.67
N ALA A 366 6.85 -5.41 -7.71
CA ALA A 366 6.45 -4.72 -6.49
C ALA A 366 7.64 -4.16 -5.69
N GLU A 367 8.77 -4.88 -5.62
CA GLU A 367 10.02 -4.36 -5.04
C GLU A 367 10.51 -3.11 -5.77
N THR A 368 10.55 -3.17 -7.11
CA THR A 368 10.95 -2.02 -7.94
C THR A 368 10.01 -0.83 -7.74
N CYS A 369 8.76 -1.08 -7.36
CA CYS A 369 7.76 -0.08 -7.04
C CYS A 369 7.73 0.36 -5.57
N ALA A 370 8.77 0.02 -4.79
CA ALA A 370 8.91 0.37 -3.37
C ALA A 370 7.72 -0.08 -2.49
N LEU A 371 7.05 -1.16 -2.89
CA LEU A 371 6.07 -1.84 -2.04
C LEU A 371 6.76 -2.76 -1.04
N ALA A 372 6.01 -3.31 -0.09
CA ALA A 372 6.53 -4.18 0.96
C ALA A 372 5.81 -5.54 0.98
N PRO A 373 6.55 -6.64 1.21
CA PRO A 373 5.95 -7.95 1.43
C PRO A 373 5.33 -8.02 2.82
N VAL A 374 4.19 -8.72 2.93
CA VAL A 374 3.47 -8.93 4.20
C VAL A 374 3.52 -10.39 4.60
N ALA A 375 3.22 -11.27 3.65
CA ALA A 375 3.15 -12.71 3.88
C ALA A 375 3.45 -13.47 2.59
N ALA A 376 4.01 -14.66 2.71
CA ALA A 376 4.20 -15.59 1.60
C ALA A 376 3.20 -16.76 1.72
N GLU A 377 2.69 -17.24 0.59
CA GLU A 377 1.91 -18.48 0.53
C GLU A 377 2.78 -19.68 0.87
N CYS A 378 2.27 -20.56 1.73
CA CYS A 378 2.91 -21.82 2.09
C CYS A 378 2.09 -23.00 1.57
N TYR A 379 2.77 -23.95 0.94
CA TYR A 379 2.14 -25.09 0.26
C TYR A 379 2.40 -26.45 0.96
N ARG A 380 3.05 -26.45 2.13
CA ARG A 380 3.33 -27.66 2.95
C ARG A 380 2.18 -27.91 3.94
N GLU A 381 1.98 -29.17 4.33
CA GLU A 381 0.99 -29.54 5.36
C GLU A 381 1.25 -28.82 6.71
N GLU A 382 2.51 -28.53 7.04
CA GLU A 382 2.89 -27.71 8.18
C GLU A 382 3.55 -26.40 7.72
N CYS A 383 2.87 -25.28 7.98
CA CYS A 383 3.36 -23.93 7.69
C CYS A 383 3.87 -23.19 8.95
N ALA A 384 4.00 -23.91 10.07
CA ALA A 384 4.55 -23.38 11.32
C ALA A 384 6.03 -23.80 11.47
N PRO A 385 6.87 -22.97 12.12
CA PRO A 385 8.22 -23.39 12.50
C PRO A 385 8.16 -24.62 13.40
N THR A 386 8.76 -25.73 12.97
CA THR A 386 8.88 -26.95 13.79
C THR A 386 10.00 -26.76 14.82
N ARG A 387 9.90 -27.44 15.97
CA ARG A 387 10.92 -27.38 17.05
C ARG A 387 12.32 -27.86 16.62
N GLU A 388 12.42 -28.59 15.52
CA GLU A 388 13.67 -29.09 14.95
C GLU A 388 14.29 -28.13 13.93
N GLU A 389 13.52 -27.15 13.42
CA GLU A 389 13.99 -26.05 12.55
C GLU A 389 13.44 -24.70 13.05
N PRO A 390 14.06 -24.09 14.09
CA PRO A 390 13.71 -22.75 14.57
C PRO A 390 13.95 -21.64 13.52
N ASP A 391 14.62 -21.99 12.42
CA ASP A 391 15.21 -21.14 11.39
C ASP A 391 14.45 -21.17 10.05
N LEU A 392 13.14 -21.45 10.06
CA LEU A 392 12.29 -21.37 8.86
C LEU A 392 12.23 -19.94 8.24
N LEU A 393 12.68 -18.92 8.98
CA LEU A 393 12.73 -17.52 8.54
C LEU A 393 14.13 -17.04 8.11
N THR A 394 15.22 -17.63 8.62
CA THR A 394 16.59 -17.36 8.15
C THR A 394 16.91 -18.12 6.86
N HIS A 395 16.15 -19.18 6.57
CA HIS A 395 16.09 -19.84 5.29
C HIS A 395 14.72 -19.70 4.64
N VAL A 396 14.39 -18.54 4.06
CA VAL A 396 13.29 -18.49 3.08
C VAL A 396 13.61 -19.33 1.82
N GLY A 397 14.86 -19.78 1.67
CA GLY A 397 15.23 -20.93 0.83
C GLY A 397 14.65 -22.29 1.29
N GLY A 398 13.86 -22.33 2.37
CA GLY A 398 13.22 -23.51 2.96
C GLY A 398 11.70 -23.61 2.74
N LEU A 399 11.04 -22.59 2.17
CA LEU A 399 9.66 -22.73 1.71
C LEU A 399 9.63 -23.70 0.52
N PRO A 400 8.80 -24.76 0.54
CA PRO A 400 8.74 -25.74 -0.54
C PRO A 400 8.41 -25.03 -1.86
N PRO A 401 9.33 -24.98 -2.83
CA PRO A 401 9.05 -24.32 -4.08
C PRO A 401 8.01 -25.14 -4.85
N LEU A 402 7.15 -24.43 -5.58
CA LEU A 402 6.42 -25.08 -6.65
C LEU A 402 7.39 -25.37 -7.79
N TYR A 403 7.07 -26.33 -8.65
CA TYR A 403 7.89 -26.63 -9.81
C TYR A 403 7.15 -26.23 -11.07
N SER A 404 7.86 -25.57 -11.99
CA SER A 404 7.36 -25.35 -13.34
C SER A 404 7.52 -26.59 -14.19
N VAL A 405 6.53 -26.93 -15.00
CA VAL A 405 6.52 -28.13 -15.84
C VAL A 405 6.03 -27.82 -17.25
N ALA A 406 6.57 -28.54 -18.24
CA ALA A 406 6.08 -28.53 -19.61
C ALA A 406 5.25 -29.78 -19.87
N LEU A 407 3.93 -29.62 -20.01
CA LEU A 407 2.97 -30.70 -20.22
C LEU A 407 2.68 -30.89 -21.71
N VAL A 408 2.62 -32.13 -22.15
CA VAL A 408 2.27 -32.52 -23.53
C VAL A 408 1.33 -33.71 -23.54
N ARG A 409 0.57 -33.87 -24.62
CA ARG A 409 -0.25 -35.07 -24.83
C ARG A 409 0.65 -36.25 -25.18
N LYS A 410 0.47 -37.38 -24.50
CA LYS A 410 1.23 -38.62 -24.72
C LYS A 410 1.15 -39.09 -26.18
N ALA A 411 -0.03 -38.98 -26.79
CA ALA A 411 -0.27 -39.32 -28.19
C ALA A 411 0.58 -38.51 -29.20
N ASN A 412 1.07 -37.32 -28.83
CA ASN A 412 1.86 -36.47 -29.72
C ASN A 412 3.37 -36.69 -29.52
N GLN A 413 3.90 -37.77 -30.11
CA GLN A 413 5.32 -38.14 -30.01
C GLN A 413 6.26 -37.21 -30.80
N GLN A 414 5.73 -36.32 -31.64
CA GLN A 414 6.52 -35.36 -32.43
C GLN A 414 6.91 -34.11 -31.63
N VAL A 415 6.48 -33.99 -30.38
CA VAL A 415 6.80 -32.86 -29.50
C VAL A 415 7.79 -33.34 -28.45
N ASN A 416 8.99 -32.79 -28.52
CA ASN A 416 10.07 -32.98 -27.55
C ASN A 416 10.82 -31.65 -27.41
N ARG A 417 11.73 -31.55 -26.42
CA ARG A 417 12.52 -30.33 -26.13
C ARG A 417 13.09 -29.66 -27.38
N TYR A 418 13.74 -30.45 -28.24
CA TYR A 418 14.47 -29.96 -29.41
C TYR A 418 13.54 -29.55 -30.56
N ALA A 419 12.30 -30.03 -30.56
CA ALA A 419 11.28 -29.79 -31.58
C ALA A 419 10.14 -28.86 -31.10
N LEU A 420 10.37 -28.04 -30.06
CA LEU A 420 9.37 -27.06 -29.57
C LEU A 420 9.25 -25.82 -30.46
N ARG A 421 10.28 -25.50 -31.25
CA ARG A 421 10.24 -24.36 -32.16
C ARG A 421 9.11 -24.53 -33.18
N ARG A 422 8.36 -23.45 -33.44
CA ARG A 422 7.17 -23.42 -34.32
C ARG A 422 6.00 -24.31 -33.87
N LYS A 423 6.01 -24.88 -32.66
CA LYS A 423 4.82 -25.53 -32.08
C LYS A 423 3.84 -24.49 -31.55
N ARG A 424 2.61 -24.94 -31.27
CA ARG A 424 1.60 -24.13 -30.60
C ARG A 424 1.76 -24.25 -29.09
N SER A 425 1.73 -23.12 -28.39
CA SER A 425 2.00 -23.08 -26.95
C SER A 425 0.82 -22.51 -26.15
N CYS A 426 0.64 -23.05 -24.95
CA CYS A 426 -0.33 -22.60 -23.96
C CYS A 426 0.42 -22.16 -22.70
N HIS A 427 0.26 -20.93 -22.28
CA HIS A 427 0.95 -20.35 -21.13
C HIS A 427 -0.09 -19.82 -20.14
N SER A 428 0.23 -19.87 -18.84
CA SER A 428 -0.65 -19.33 -17.79
C SER A 428 -0.94 -17.84 -18.02
N HIS A 429 0.09 -17.03 -18.19
CA HIS A 429 0.02 -15.61 -18.58
C HIS A 429 1.43 -15.07 -18.90
N VAL A 430 1.49 -13.88 -19.48
CA VAL A 430 2.72 -13.10 -19.63
C VAL A 430 3.33 -12.82 -18.25
N TYR A 431 4.67 -12.86 -18.16
CA TYR A 431 5.42 -12.73 -16.90
C TYR A 431 5.18 -13.84 -15.86
N SER A 432 4.43 -14.90 -16.17
CA SER A 432 4.30 -16.04 -15.24
C SER A 432 5.67 -16.63 -14.86
N PRO A 433 5.93 -16.91 -13.56
CA PRO A 433 7.22 -17.43 -13.11
C PRO A 433 7.64 -18.69 -13.88
N GLY A 434 6.75 -19.69 -13.96
CA GLY A 434 7.01 -20.92 -14.68
C GLY A 434 6.83 -20.82 -16.19
N GLY A 435 5.69 -20.30 -16.62
CA GLY A 435 5.26 -20.30 -18.02
C GLY A 435 5.93 -19.27 -18.92
N TRP A 436 6.69 -18.33 -18.36
CA TRP A 436 7.33 -17.24 -19.10
C TRP A 436 8.80 -17.03 -18.68
N LEU A 437 9.09 -16.84 -17.39
CA LEU A 437 10.43 -16.48 -16.93
C LEU A 437 11.38 -17.69 -16.91
N LEU A 438 11.07 -18.76 -16.16
CA LEU A 438 11.89 -19.98 -16.09
C LEU A 438 11.99 -20.69 -17.45
N LEU A 439 10.96 -20.58 -18.29
CA LEU A 439 10.96 -21.10 -19.66
C LEU A 439 12.12 -20.55 -20.52
N SER A 440 12.66 -19.36 -20.18
CA SER A 440 13.75 -18.74 -20.92
C SER A 440 15.01 -19.59 -20.89
N GLN A 441 15.28 -20.24 -19.75
CA GLN A 441 16.40 -21.16 -19.56
C GLN A 441 16.25 -22.46 -20.37
N TYR A 442 15.03 -22.80 -20.77
CA TYR A 442 14.71 -24.06 -21.45
C TYR A 442 14.60 -23.93 -22.97
N THR A 443 14.02 -22.84 -23.48
CA THR A 443 13.72 -22.65 -24.92
C THR A 443 14.66 -21.68 -25.63
N VAL A 444 15.29 -20.76 -24.91
CA VAL A 444 16.22 -19.77 -25.47
C VAL A 444 17.64 -20.20 -25.13
N GLY A 445 18.23 -21.06 -25.97
CA GLY A 445 19.66 -21.39 -25.88
C GLY A 445 20.61 -20.26 -26.34
N ALA A 446 20.30 -18.97 -26.15
CA ALA A 446 21.03 -17.87 -26.82
C ALA A 446 21.02 -16.52 -26.08
N LEU A 447 21.52 -16.49 -24.84
CA LEU A 447 22.33 -15.33 -24.40
C LEU A 447 23.81 -15.49 -24.82
N GLU A 448 24.18 -16.62 -25.42
CA GLU A 448 25.47 -16.78 -26.10
C GLU A 448 25.33 -16.57 -27.62
N ASN A 449 26.21 -15.71 -28.13
CA ASN A 449 26.43 -15.28 -29.52
C ASN A 449 25.55 -14.15 -30.06
N GLY A 450 25.66 -12.99 -29.41
CA GLY A 450 25.94 -11.70 -30.08
C GLY A 450 24.86 -11.06 -30.96
N SER A 451 23.76 -11.75 -31.27
CA SER A 451 22.70 -11.18 -32.10
C SER A 451 21.46 -12.06 -32.09
N SER A 452 20.45 -11.72 -31.28
CA SER A 452 19.07 -11.43 -31.71
C SER A 452 18.06 -11.49 -30.56
N ALA A 453 17.57 -10.30 -30.19
CA ALA A 453 16.49 -9.97 -29.25
C ALA A 453 16.76 -10.19 -27.75
N CYS A 454 17.31 -9.17 -27.09
CA CYS A 454 17.33 -9.06 -25.63
C CYS A 454 15.91 -9.08 -25.01
N ASN A 455 14.91 -8.67 -25.79
CA ASN A 455 13.51 -8.68 -25.38
C ASN A 455 12.91 -10.11 -25.44
N LEU A 456 12.65 -10.70 -24.27
CA LEU A 456 12.16 -12.07 -24.15
C LEU A 456 10.76 -12.26 -24.78
N THR A 457 9.88 -11.26 -24.69
CA THR A 457 8.55 -11.30 -25.30
C THR A 457 8.66 -11.43 -26.82
N SER A 458 9.54 -10.66 -27.45
CA SER A 458 9.81 -10.76 -28.89
C SER A 458 10.46 -12.09 -29.27
N ALA A 459 11.35 -12.62 -28.42
CA ALA A 459 11.96 -13.93 -28.63
C ALA A 459 10.90 -15.04 -28.68
N TYR A 460 9.94 -15.06 -27.76
CA TYR A 460 8.84 -16.03 -27.77
C TYR A 460 7.87 -15.88 -28.94
N GLN A 461 7.58 -14.65 -29.37
CA GLN A 461 6.79 -14.41 -30.58
C GLN A 461 7.45 -15.04 -31.83
N ASN A 462 8.78 -15.09 -31.88
CA ASN A 462 9.51 -15.74 -32.99
C ASN A 462 9.68 -17.26 -32.81
N PHE A 463 9.78 -17.71 -31.55
CA PHE A 463 9.99 -19.11 -31.22
C PHE A 463 8.75 -19.98 -31.47
N PHE A 464 7.58 -19.53 -30.98
CA PHE A 464 6.32 -20.25 -31.14
C PHE A 464 5.58 -19.81 -32.40
N TRP A 465 4.80 -20.71 -33.02
CA TRP A 465 4.05 -20.36 -34.23
C TRP A 465 2.80 -19.55 -33.92
N LYS A 466 1.94 -20.09 -33.05
CA LYS A 466 0.73 -19.47 -32.51
C LYS A 466 0.57 -19.93 -31.08
N GLY A 467 0.15 -19.09 -30.18
CA GLY A 467 -0.08 -19.49 -28.80
C GLY A 467 -1.26 -18.81 -28.17
N CYS A 468 -1.50 -19.19 -26.91
CA CYS A 468 -2.26 -18.38 -25.97
C CYS A 468 -1.36 -18.07 -24.78
N MET A 469 -1.00 -16.79 -24.67
CA MET A 469 -0.27 -16.19 -23.56
C MET A 469 -1.05 -14.95 -23.13
N PRO A 470 -2.00 -15.09 -22.20
CA PRO A 470 -2.81 -13.99 -21.70
C PRO A 470 -1.94 -12.78 -21.28
N GLY A 471 -2.30 -11.58 -21.72
CA GLY A 471 -1.54 -10.35 -21.52
C GLY A 471 -0.45 -10.05 -22.56
N ALA A 472 -0.14 -11.00 -23.45
CA ALA A 472 0.79 -10.77 -24.55
C ALA A 472 0.12 -10.07 -25.75
N SER A 473 0.85 -9.99 -26.86
CA SER A 473 0.34 -9.47 -28.14
C SER A 473 0.76 -10.34 -29.32
N GLY A 474 0.16 -10.10 -30.49
CA GLY A 474 0.55 -10.75 -31.73
C GLY A 474 0.19 -12.23 -31.82
N ASN A 475 1.13 -13.06 -32.29
CA ASN A 475 0.88 -14.49 -32.55
C ASN A 475 0.70 -15.32 -31.26
N LEU A 476 1.20 -14.84 -30.13
CA LEU A 476 1.01 -15.45 -28.81
C LEU A 476 -0.41 -15.31 -28.27
N CYS A 477 -1.29 -14.54 -28.92
CA CYS A 477 -2.72 -14.42 -28.58
C CYS A 477 -3.65 -15.09 -29.60
N LYS A 478 -3.10 -15.75 -30.64
CA LYS A 478 -3.90 -16.22 -31.78
C LYS A 478 -4.89 -17.31 -31.39
N VAL A 479 -4.52 -18.20 -30.48
CA VAL A 479 -5.36 -19.35 -30.08
C VAL A 479 -6.15 -19.09 -28.80
N CYS A 480 -6.00 -17.93 -28.17
CA CYS A 480 -6.86 -17.48 -27.07
C CYS A 480 -8.31 -17.29 -27.52
N ILE A 481 -9.26 -17.51 -26.61
CA ILE A 481 -10.68 -17.58 -26.95
C ILE A 481 -11.54 -16.51 -26.25
N GLY A 482 -11.04 -15.90 -25.18
CA GLY A 482 -11.79 -14.97 -24.35
C GLY A 482 -13.00 -15.60 -23.67
N GLN A 483 -13.74 -14.78 -22.94
CA GLN A 483 -15.02 -15.13 -22.32
C GLN A 483 -16.20 -14.81 -23.24
N GLU A 484 -17.16 -15.74 -23.31
CA GLU A 484 -18.43 -15.55 -24.02
C GLU A 484 -19.31 -14.50 -23.33
N GLY A 485 -20.05 -13.72 -24.12
CA GLY A 485 -20.99 -12.70 -23.61
C GLY A 485 -20.37 -11.33 -23.28
N ARG A 486 -19.04 -11.19 -23.27
CA ARG A 486 -18.36 -9.87 -23.25
C ARG A 486 -18.22 -9.30 -24.65
N VAL A 487 -18.04 -7.97 -24.75
CA VAL A 487 -17.84 -7.25 -26.03
C VAL A 487 -16.75 -7.96 -26.84
N LYS A 488 -17.09 -8.33 -28.08
CA LYS A 488 -16.24 -9.16 -28.95
C LYS A 488 -14.85 -8.54 -29.09
N GLY A 489 -13.83 -9.16 -28.48
CA GLY A 489 -12.44 -8.72 -28.53
C GLY A 489 -11.87 -8.12 -27.23
N SER A 490 -12.69 -7.69 -26.26
CA SER A 490 -12.17 -7.10 -25.02
C SER A 490 -11.65 -8.11 -24.00
N SER A 491 -12.12 -9.36 -24.08
CA SER A 491 -11.73 -10.45 -23.17
C SER A 491 -10.68 -11.39 -23.76
N LYS A 492 -10.42 -11.32 -25.07
CA LYS A 492 -9.48 -12.22 -25.74
C LYS A 492 -8.04 -11.85 -25.37
N CYS A 493 -7.31 -12.82 -24.83
CA CYS A 493 -5.94 -12.64 -24.37
C CYS A 493 -5.81 -11.60 -23.22
N ALA A 494 -6.88 -11.34 -22.48
CA ALA A 494 -6.82 -10.48 -21.29
C ALA A 494 -5.91 -11.10 -20.22
N ALA A 495 -5.14 -10.28 -19.49
CA ALA A 495 -4.20 -10.73 -18.45
C ALA A 495 -4.91 -11.10 -17.12
N ASN A 496 -6.07 -11.74 -17.21
CA ASN A 496 -6.91 -12.14 -16.09
C ASN A 496 -7.92 -13.25 -16.48
N HIS A 497 -8.75 -13.69 -15.54
CA HIS A 497 -9.74 -14.75 -15.75
C HIS A 497 -10.90 -14.38 -16.71
N HIS A 498 -10.93 -13.19 -17.31
CA HIS A 498 -11.80 -12.93 -18.46
C HIS A 498 -11.31 -13.64 -19.73
N GLU A 499 -10.07 -14.14 -19.75
CA GLU A 499 -9.60 -15.13 -20.72
C GLU A 499 -9.78 -16.55 -20.15
N ARG A 500 -10.53 -17.41 -20.84
CA ARG A 500 -10.79 -18.79 -20.39
C ARG A 500 -9.52 -19.65 -20.33
N TYR A 501 -8.49 -19.26 -21.08
CA TYR A 501 -7.15 -19.87 -21.07
C TYR A 501 -6.14 -19.20 -20.12
N TYR A 502 -6.60 -18.35 -19.19
CA TYR A 502 -5.76 -17.76 -18.14
C TYR A 502 -5.47 -18.71 -16.96
N GLY A 503 -4.25 -18.61 -16.42
CA GLY A 503 -3.78 -19.37 -15.26
C GLY A 503 -3.47 -20.84 -15.58
N ASN A 504 -3.11 -21.63 -14.57
CA ASN A 504 -2.75 -23.04 -14.75
C ASN A 504 -3.89 -23.86 -15.34
N LEU A 505 -5.11 -23.70 -14.81
CA LEU A 505 -6.30 -24.37 -15.33
C LEU A 505 -6.60 -23.96 -16.77
N GLY A 506 -6.43 -22.68 -17.11
CA GLY A 506 -6.65 -22.17 -18.45
C GLY A 506 -5.62 -22.66 -19.47
N ALA A 507 -4.34 -22.71 -19.11
CA ALA A 507 -3.30 -23.26 -19.96
C ALA A 507 -3.52 -24.76 -20.24
N LEU A 508 -4.01 -25.52 -19.26
CA LEU A 508 -4.43 -26.91 -19.45
C LEU A 508 -5.64 -27.02 -20.39
N ARG A 509 -6.66 -26.16 -20.23
CA ARG A 509 -7.80 -26.06 -21.17
C ARG A 509 -7.32 -25.79 -22.60
N CYS A 510 -6.35 -24.90 -22.78
CA CYS A 510 -5.77 -24.57 -24.08
C CYS A 510 -5.09 -25.78 -24.76
N LEU A 511 -4.39 -26.62 -23.99
CA LEU A 511 -3.77 -27.85 -24.51
C LEU A 511 -4.82 -28.85 -25.00
N LEU A 512 -5.89 -28.99 -24.22
CA LEU A 512 -6.97 -29.94 -24.44
C LEU A 512 -7.89 -29.50 -25.58
N GLY A 513 -8.07 -28.19 -25.76
CA GLY A 513 -8.91 -27.64 -26.81
C GLY A 513 -10.22 -27.05 -26.30
N ASP A 514 -11.20 -26.97 -27.19
CA ASP A 514 -12.60 -26.72 -26.84
C ASP A 514 -13.39 -28.05 -26.80
N PRO A 515 -14.63 -28.05 -26.24
CA PRO A 515 -15.51 -29.21 -26.26
C PRO A 515 -15.88 -29.71 -27.67
N THR A 516 -15.55 -28.96 -28.74
CA THR A 516 -15.75 -29.37 -30.13
C THR A 516 -14.60 -30.22 -30.68
N GLY A 517 -13.59 -30.49 -29.84
CA GLY A 517 -12.43 -31.34 -30.17
C GLY A 517 -11.30 -30.59 -30.88
N ARG A 518 -11.36 -29.25 -30.94
CA ARG A 518 -10.35 -28.46 -31.63
C ARG A 518 -9.16 -28.23 -30.70
N SER A 519 -8.04 -28.90 -30.95
CA SER A 519 -6.80 -28.71 -30.19
C SER A 519 -6.13 -27.37 -30.55
N PHE A 520 -5.87 -26.53 -29.54
CA PHE A 520 -5.29 -25.19 -29.72
C PHE A 520 -3.81 -25.09 -29.33
N GLY A 521 -3.30 -26.03 -28.52
CA GLY A 521 -1.89 -26.13 -28.13
C GLY A 521 -1.27 -27.51 -28.38
N ASP A 522 0.05 -27.51 -28.55
CA ASP A 522 0.87 -28.73 -28.61
C ASP A 522 1.62 -28.96 -27.28
N VAL A 523 1.90 -27.89 -26.53
CA VAL A 523 2.55 -27.89 -25.21
C VAL A 523 1.87 -26.88 -24.29
N ALA A 524 1.75 -27.21 -23.00
CA ALA A 524 1.32 -26.29 -21.95
C ALA A 524 2.42 -26.07 -20.92
N LEU A 525 2.66 -24.83 -20.54
CA LEU A 525 3.70 -24.44 -19.61
C LEU A 525 3.01 -23.98 -18.32
N LEU A 526 3.11 -24.83 -17.30
CA LEU A 526 2.31 -24.76 -16.08
C LEU A 526 3.21 -24.76 -14.85
N GLU A 527 2.61 -24.56 -13.68
CA GLU A 527 3.15 -25.02 -12.42
C GLU A 527 2.51 -26.38 -12.05
N HIS A 528 3.23 -27.23 -11.34
CA HIS A 528 2.80 -28.61 -11.07
C HIS A 528 1.63 -28.73 -10.08
N HIS A 529 1.34 -27.70 -9.28
CA HIS A 529 0.30 -27.78 -8.25
C HIS A 529 -1.08 -27.98 -8.88
N ASN A 530 -1.91 -28.76 -8.20
CA ASN A 530 -3.28 -29.07 -8.60
C ASN A 530 -3.42 -29.66 -10.01
N LEU A 531 -2.33 -30.12 -10.65
CA LEU A 531 -2.38 -30.62 -12.03
C LEU A 531 -3.34 -31.81 -12.17
N LEU A 532 -3.27 -32.79 -11.25
CA LEU A 532 -4.16 -33.96 -11.23
C LEU A 532 -5.63 -33.54 -11.04
N GLN A 533 -5.89 -32.72 -10.02
CA GLN A 533 -7.23 -32.22 -9.71
C GLN A 533 -7.82 -31.40 -10.88
N ASN A 534 -6.99 -30.60 -11.55
CA ASN A 534 -7.41 -29.82 -12.71
C ASN A 534 -7.77 -30.72 -13.91
N ILE A 535 -7.02 -31.79 -14.15
CA ILE A 535 -7.37 -32.79 -15.20
C ILE A 535 -8.73 -33.42 -14.87
N GLU A 536 -8.92 -33.90 -13.63
CA GLU A 536 -10.17 -34.51 -13.17
C GLU A 536 -11.36 -33.53 -13.23
N PHE A 537 -11.14 -32.28 -12.86
CA PHE A 537 -12.15 -31.22 -12.96
C PHE A 537 -12.55 -30.94 -14.42
N LEU A 538 -11.60 -30.87 -15.35
CA LEU A 538 -11.92 -30.67 -16.77
C LEU A 538 -12.67 -31.86 -17.38
N THR A 539 -12.36 -33.08 -16.93
CA THR A 539 -13.10 -34.27 -17.35
C THR A 539 -14.53 -34.28 -16.81
N SER A 540 -14.71 -33.97 -15.52
CA SER A 540 -16.02 -33.97 -14.86
C SER A 540 -16.91 -32.78 -15.24
N SER A 541 -16.34 -31.62 -15.55
CA SER A 541 -17.08 -30.44 -16.03
C SER A 541 -17.55 -30.54 -17.50
N GLY A 542 -17.14 -31.60 -18.21
CA GLY A 542 -17.47 -31.80 -19.62
C GLY A 542 -16.60 -31.03 -20.61
N TRP A 543 -15.57 -30.30 -20.14
CA TRP A 543 -14.64 -29.57 -21.02
C TRP A 543 -13.74 -30.53 -21.83
N ALA A 544 -13.28 -31.60 -21.18
CA ALA A 544 -12.33 -32.56 -21.75
C ALA A 544 -12.76 -34.00 -21.46
N THR A 545 -13.94 -34.39 -21.94
CA THR A 545 -14.45 -35.76 -21.78
C THR A 545 -13.51 -36.80 -22.40
N GLY A 546 -13.22 -37.86 -21.64
CA GLY A 546 -12.40 -38.98 -22.10
C GLY A 546 -10.89 -38.83 -21.90
N TYR A 547 -10.41 -37.73 -21.31
CA TYR A 547 -9.01 -37.61 -20.90
C TYR A 547 -8.80 -38.10 -19.46
N SER A 548 -7.71 -38.83 -19.27
CA SER A 548 -7.21 -39.31 -17.99
C SER A 548 -5.81 -38.74 -17.71
N PRO A 549 -5.33 -38.75 -16.46
CA PRO A 549 -3.97 -38.32 -16.15
C PRO A 549 -2.88 -39.08 -16.93
N GLY A 550 -3.15 -40.33 -17.35
CA GLY A 550 -2.22 -41.16 -18.14
C GLY A 550 -2.04 -40.72 -19.61
N ASP A 551 -2.91 -39.82 -20.11
CA ASP A 551 -2.85 -39.29 -21.48
C ASP A 551 -1.86 -38.14 -21.63
N PHE A 552 -1.16 -37.78 -20.55
CA PHE A 552 -0.22 -36.66 -20.50
C PHE A 552 1.16 -37.11 -20.02
N GLU A 553 2.17 -36.39 -20.50
CA GLU A 553 3.56 -36.58 -20.10
C GLU A 553 4.22 -35.21 -19.91
N LEU A 554 5.25 -35.18 -19.07
CA LEU A 554 6.11 -34.02 -18.88
C LEU A 554 7.26 -34.06 -19.90
N LEU A 555 7.67 -32.90 -20.41
CA LEU A 555 8.92 -32.76 -21.14
C LEU A 555 10.03 -32.35 -20.17
N CYS A 556 11.10 -33.16 -20.12
CA CYS A 556 12.18 -32.97 -19.17
C CYS A 556 13.31 -32.10 -19.76
N PRO A 557 14.17 -31.50 -18.92
CA PRO A 557 15.40 -30.84 -19.34
C PRO A 557 16.30 -31.70 -20.21
N ASP A 558 16.50 -32.97 -19.91
CA ASP A 558 17.34 -33.85 -20.73
C ASP A 558 16.75 -34.19 -22.12
N GLY A 559 15.52 -33.76 -22.39
CA GLY A 559 14.78 -34.05 -23.63
C GLY A 559 13.97 -35.35 -23.56
N SER A 560 14.03 -36.08 -22.45
CA SER A 560 13.16 -37.22 -22.19
C SER A 560 11.72 -36.79 -21.90
N ARG A 561 10.82 -37.77 -21.86
CA ARG A 561 9.43 -37.61 -21.42
C ARG A 561 9.23 -38.43 -20.17
N ALA A 562 8.51 -37.89 -19.19
CA ALA A 562 8.22 -38.59 -17.94
C ALA A 562 6.73 -38.55 -17.62
N ALA A 563 6.28 -39.46 -16.75
CA ALA A 563 4.93 -39.41 -16.20
C ALA A 563 4.73 -38.10 -15.41
N ILE A 564 3.49 -37.62 -15.35
CA ILE A 564 3.14 -36.39 -14.62
C ILE A 564 3.47 -36.43 -13.11
N THR A 565 3.57 -37.63 -12.53
CA THR A 565 3.96 -37.83 -11.12
C THR A 565 5.46 -37.63 -10.89
N ALA A 566 6.28 -37.65 -11.94
CA ALA A 566 7.73 -37.49 -11.88
C ALA A 566 8.18 -36.01 -11.92
N TRP A 567 7.29 -35.06 -11.60
CA TRP A 567 7.59 -33.63 -11.62
C TRP A 567 8.81 -33.24 -10.75
N ARG A 568 9.09 -33.97 -9.66
CA ARG A 568 10.27 -33.72 -8.82
C ARG A 568 11.59 -33.86 -9.57
N THR A 569 11.67 -34.81 -10.50
CA THR A 569 12.87 -35.09 -11.30
C THR A 569 12.79 -34.52 -12.72
N CYS A 570 11.58 -34.22 -13.20
CA CYS A 570 11.31 -33.68 -14.52
C CYS A 570 10.52 -32.36 -14.42
N ASN A 571 11.26 -31.25 -14.30
CA ASN A 571 10.72 -29.89 -14.21
C ASN A 571 11.65 -28.86 -14.87
N LEU A 572 11.14 -27.65 -15.07
CA LEU A 572 11.86 -26.53 -15.68
C LEU A 572 12.54 -25.61 -14.66
N GLY A 573 12.32 -25.86 -13.36
CA GLY A 573 12.87 -25.05 -12.27
C GLY A 573 11.88 -24.79 -11.14
N CYS A 574 12.42 -24.29 -10.04
CA CYS A 574 11.68 -23.90 -8.84
C CYS A 574 10.99 -22.55 -9.04
N VAL A 575 9.70 -22.50 -8.73
CA VAL A 575 8.85 -21.33 -8.68
C VAL A 575 8.74 -20.88 -7.21
N PRO A 576 9.21 -19.67 -6.87
CA PRO A 576 9.05 -19.12 -5.52
C PRO A 576 7.57 -18.93 -5.14
N PRO A 577 7.26 -18.86 -3.84
CA PRO A 577 5.88 -18.68 -3.39
C PRO A 577 5.29 -17.35 -3.84
N SER A 578 3.97 -17.32 -3.97
CA SER A 578 3.23 -16.05 -4.14
C SER A 578 3.34 -15.21 -2.86
N VAL A 579 3.35 -13.89 -3.00
CA VAL A 579 3.57 -12.94 -1.91
C VAL A 579 2.40 -11.97 -1.82
N VAL A 580 1.85 -11.79 -0.62
CA VAL A 580 0.95 -10.67 -0.34
C VAL A 580 1.78 -9.41 -0.19
N VAL A 581 1.41 -8.38 -0.95
CA VAL A 581 2.13 -7.11 -1.01
C VAL A 581 1.22 -5.96 -0.62
N THR A 582 1.79 -4.95 0.05
CA THR A 582 1.13 -3.70 0.43
C THR A 582 2.11 -2.53 0.43
N ARG A 583 1.68 -1.32 0.79
CA ARG A 583 2.60 -0.19 1.03
C ARG A 583 3.33 -0.37 2.36
N PRO A 584 4.59 0.09 2.50
CA PRO A 584 5.36 -0.06 3.75
C PRO A 584 4.60 0.36 5.03
N VAL A 585 3.85 1.46 4.96
CA VAL A 585 3.09 2.01 6.09
C VAL A 585 1.86 1.18 6.51
N THR A 586 1.39 0.27 5.65
CA THR A 586 0.21 -0.56 5.89
C THR A 586 0.55 -2.03 6.19
N VAL A 587 1.83 -2.40 6.26
CA VAL A 587 2.28 -3.79 6.51
C VAL A 587 1.64 -4.36 7.77
N THR A 588 1.76 -3.67 8.91
CA THR A 588 1.22 -4.12 10.20
C THR A 588 -0.31 -4.32 10.16
N LYS A 589 -1.03 -3.36 9.56
CA LYS A 589 -2.47 -3.43 9.37
C LYS A 589 -2.88 -4.65 8.53
N VAL A 590 -2.23 -4.87 7.40
CA VAL A 590 -2.56 -6.00 6.50
C VAL A 590 -2.17 -7.33 7.13
N GLN A 591 -1.03 -7.40 7.82
CA GLN A 591 -0.59 -8.56 8.58
C GLN A 591 -1.62 -8.93 9.67
N ASP A 592 -2.04 -7.98 10.49
CA ASP A 592 -3.03 -8.21 11.55
C ASP A 592 -4.38 -8.67 10.98
N PHE A 593 -4.80 -8.09 9.86
CA PHE A 593 -6.00 -8.51 9.15
C PHE A 593 -5.89 -9.97 8.69
N LEU A 594 -4.80 -10.33 8.00
CA LEU A 594 -4.59 -11.67 7.48
C LEU A 594 -4.48 -12.73 8.58
N ALA A 595 -3.76 -12.43 9.66
CA ALA A 595 -3.60 -13.36 10.79
C ALA A 595 -4.96 -13.76 11.38
N LYS A 596 -5.84 -12.77 11.58
CA LYS A 596 -7.20 -13.00 12.09
C LYS A 596 -8.12 -13.63 11.02
N ALA A 597 -7.95 -13.27 9.75
CA ALA A 597 -8.78 -13.77 8.65
C ALA A 597 -8.57 -15.28 8.40
N GLN A 598 -7.33 -15.75 8.46
CA GLN A 598 -7.01 -17.18 8.30
C GLN A 598 -7.60 -18.03 9.44
N GLU A 599 -7.50 -17.56 10.68
CA GLU A 599 -8.07 -18.25 11.83
C GLU A 599 -9.60 -18.31 11.76
N SER A 600 -10.22 -17.23 11.24
CA SER A 600 -11.66 -17.18 11.00
C SER A 600 -12.10 -18.14 9.88
N SER A 601 -11.29 -18.34 8.85
CA SER A 601 -11.59 -19.23 7.71
C SER A 601 -11.66 -20.70 8.12
N LYS A 602 -10.78 -21.17 9.02
CA LYS A 602 -10.78 -22.57 9.51
C LYS A 602 -12.11 -22.97 10.15
N ASN A 603 -12.81 -22.01 10.74
CA ASN A 603 -14.07 -22.20 11.47
C ASN A 603 -15.30 -21.72 10.69
N SER A 604 -15.17 -21.43 9.40
CA SER A 604 -16.22 -20.88 8.54
C SER A 604 -16.61 -21.83 7.42
N ARG A 605 -17.80 -21.64 6.84
CA ARG A 605 -18.21 -22.26 5.57
C ARG A 605 -17.47 -21.66 4.37
N PHE A 606 -16.85 -20.50 4.55
CA PHE A 606 -16.00 -19.86 3.56
C PHE A 606 -14.56 -20.34 3.73
N GLN A 607 -13.96 -20.85 2.65
CA GLN A 607 -12.57 -21.29 2.60
C GLN A 607 -11.76 -20.34 1.71
N VAL A 608 -10.83 -19.59 2.29
CA VAL A 608 -10.07 -18.55 1.59
C VAL A 608 -9.13 -19.13 0.51
N PHE A 609 -8.60 -20.33 0.74
CA PHE A 609 -7.68 -21.02 -0.18
C PHE A 609 -8.38 -22.00 -1.13
N GLU A 610 -9.70 -21.93 -1.29
CA GLU A 610 -10.43 -22.75 -2.27
C GLU A 610 -11.14 -21.89 -3.30
N SER A 611 -10.99 -22.24 -4.58
CA SER A 611 -11.54 -21.44 -5.70
C SER A 611 -12.44 -22.22 -6.64
N LEU A 612 -12.40 -23.55 -6.61
CA LEU A 612 -13.07 -24.42 -7.60
C LEU A 612 -14.58 -24.15 -7.70
N ARG A 613 -15.23 -23.85 -6.57
CA ARG A 613 -16.68 -23.54 -6.49
C ARG A 613 -17.10 -22.30 -7.27
N TYR A 614 -16.17 -21.41 -7.61
CA TYR A 614 -16.44 -20.20 -8.39
C TYR A 614 -16.27 -20.41 -9.90
N GLY A 615 -15.94 -21.63 -10.34
CA GLY A 615 -15.71 -21.97 -11.75
C GLY A 615 -14.31 -21.59 -12.28
N GLY A 616 -13.39 -21.26 -11.36
CA GLY A 616 -11.98 -20.95 -11.63
C GLY A 616 -11.04 -21.71 -10.69
N SER A 617 -9.75 -21.46 -10.83
CA SER A 617 -8.71 -21.97 -9.92
C SER A 617 -7.75 -20.82 -9.60
N ASP A 618 -7.12 -20.90 -8.43
CA ASP A 618 -6.14 -19.93 -7.94
C ASP A 618 -6.69 -18.49 -7.88
N LEU A 619 -7.92 -18.31 -7.37
CA LEU A 619 -8.58 -17.00 -7.22
C LEU A 619 -8.17 -16.36 -5.90
N LEU A 620 -7.62 -15.14 -5.92
CA LEU A 620 -7.03 -14.41 -4.77
C LEU A 620 -5.77 -15.05 -4.18
N PHE A 621 -5.76 -16.37 -4.03
CA PHE A 621 -4.65 -17.18 -3.54
C PHE A 621 -4.62 -18.48 -4.34
N LYS A 622 -3.44 -19.11 -4.43
CA LYS A 622 -3.35 -20.44 -5.04
C LYS A 622 -4.12 -21.46 -4.22
N ASP A 623 -4.82 -22.37 -4.89
CA ASP A 623 -5.64 -23.38 -4.23
C ASP A 623 -4.80 -24.41 -3.45
N ALA A 624 -3.49 -24.48 -3.74
CA ALA A 624 -2.54 -25.32 -3.01
C ALA A 624 -2.11 -24.73 -1.65
N THR A 625 -2.50 -23.49 -1.35
CA THR A 625 -2.09 -22.77 -0.14
C THR A 625 -2.66 -23.42 1.11
N GLN A 626 -1.79 -23.82 2.02
CA GLN A 626 -2.14 -24.38 3.33
C GLN A 626 -2.15 -23.30 4.42
N GLY A 627 -1.38 -22.22 4.22
CA GLY A 627 -1.28 -21.11 5.15
C GLY A 627 -0.48 -19.94 4.57
N LEU A 628 -0.35 -18.88 5.36
CA LEU A 628 0.44 -17.70 5.04
C LEU A 628 1.50 -17.57 6.12
N ILE A 629 2.73 -17.30 5.70
CA ILE A 629 3.86 -17.09 6.59
C ILE A 629 4.20 -15.61 6.54
N PHE A 630 4.07 -14.91 7.67
CA PHE A 630 4.36 -13.48 7.75
C PHE A 630 5.85 -13.23 7.62
N THR A 631 6.21 -12.31 6.74
CA THR A 631 7.60 -12.10 6.31
C THR A 631 8.41 -11.27 7.32
N GLY A 632 7.75 -10.54 8.22
CA GLY A 632 8.43 -9.69 9.20
C GLY A 632 9.29 -8.63 8.51
N GLN A 633 10.61 -8.70 8.70
CA GLN A 633 11.60 -7.79 8.09
C GLN A 633 12.27 -8.35 6.82
N LEU A 634 11.83 -9.50 6.31
CA LEU A 634 12.42 -10.11 5.12
C LEU A 634 12.13 -9.27 3.87
N ASP A 635 13.16 -9.09 3.05
CA ASP A 635 13.06 -8.43 1.75
C ASP A 635 12.58 -9.41 0.65
N PHE A 636 12.15 -8.86 -0.49
CA PHE A 636 11.69 -9.65 -1.63
C PHE A 636 12.77 -10.59 -2.14
N LYS A 637 14.02 -10.14 -2.20
CA LYS A 637 15.16 -10.97 -2.65
C LYS A 637 15.35 -12.22 -1.79
N SER A 638 15.22 -12.11 -0.47
CA SER A 638 15.26 -13.27 0.43
C SER A 638 14.08 -14.19 0.18
N ILE A 639 12.88 -13.63 -0.03
CA ILE A 639 11.66 -14.41 -0.26
C ILE A 639 11.66 -15.17 -1.60
N LEU A 640 12.06 -14.49 -2.67
CA LEU A 640 12.08 -15.04 -4.03
C LEU A 640 13.29 -15.95 -4.26
N GLY A 641 14.34 -15.80 -3.45
CA GLY A 641 15.59 -16.52 -3.59
C GLY A 641 16.52 -15.90 -4.63
N GLN A 642 17.82 -15.94 -4.33
CA GLN A 642 18.88 -15.29 -5.10
C GLN A 642 18.86 -15.63 -6.60
N SER A 643 18.68 -16.91 -6.95
CA SER A 643 18.76 -17.39 -8.33
C SER A 643 17.60 -16.88 -9.19
N PHE A 644 16.38 -16.91 -8.66
CA PHE A 644 15.19 -16.38 -9.34
C PHE A 644 15.30 -14.86 -9.47
N PHE A 645 15.73 -14.18 -8.40
CA PHE A 645 15.90 -12.73 -8.39
C PHE A 645 16.89 -12.25 -9.46
N GLN A 646 18.05 -12.90 -9.55
CA GLN A 646 19.06 -12.59 -10.57
C GLN A 646 18.56 -12.87 -11.99
N LEU A 647 17.78 -13.95 -12.20
CA LEU A 647 17.17 -14.24 -13.49
C LEU A 647 16.19 -13.12 -13.89
N ALA A 648 15.30 -12.72 -12.98
CA ALA A 648 14.35 -11.63 -13.22
C ALA A 648 15.10 -10.33 -13.56
N GLN A 649 16.08 -9.95 -12.75
CA GLN A 649 16.91 -8.75 -12.97
C GLN A 649 17.61 -8.80 -14.34
N SER A 650 18.22 -9.93 -14.70
CA SER A 650 18.88 -10.10 -16.00
C SER A 650 17.90 -9.97 -17.17
N VAL A 651 16.71 -10.54 -17.07
CA VAL A 651 15.71 -10.50 -18.16
C VAL A 651 15.10 -9.11 -18.32
N PHE A 652 14.76 -8.45 -17.20
CA PHE A 652 14.11 -7.14 -17.22
C PHE A 652 15.09 -5.97 -17.41
N SER A 653 16.40 -6.20 -17.34
CA SER A 653 17.41 -5.21 -17.74
C SER A 653 17.26 -4.74 -19.21
N CYS A 654 16.60 -5.53 -20.06
CA CYS A 654 16.36 -5.17 -21.46
C CYS A 654 15.00 -5.61 -22.02
N THR A 655 14.19 -6.33 -21.26
CA THR A 655 12.78 -6.58 -21.59
C THR A 655 11.92 -5.52 -20.92
N SER A 656 11.41 -4.55 -21.68
CA SER A 656 10.49 -3.54 -21.14
C SER A 656 9.17 -4.18 -20.70
N ALA A 657 8.83 -3.97 -19.44
CA ALA A 657 7.51 -4.19 -18.87
C ALA A 657 7.10 -2.83 -18.30
N GLY A 658 6.25 -2.07 -18.99
CA GLY A 658 5.99 -0.63 -18.73
C GLY A 658 5.63 -0.23 -17.28
N ILE A 659 5.38 -1.19 -16.40
CA ILE A 659 5.31 -0.99 -14.95
C ILE A 659 6.65 -0.52 -14.33
N LEU A 660 7.79 -0.98 -14.86
CA LEU A 660 9.12 -0.59 -14.39
C LEU A 660 9.35 0.91 -14.62
N ASP A 661 9.00 1.40 -15.81
CA ASP A 661 9.07 2.82 -16.15
C ASP A 661 8.17 3.66 -15.21
N PHE A 662 6.94 3.19 -14.94
CA PHE A 662 6.05 3.83 -13.96
C PHE A 662 6.66 3.86 -12.56
N CYS A 663 7.38 2.81 -12.17
CA CYS A 663 7.93 2.70 -10.83
C CYS A 663 9.20 3.54 -10.62
N GLU A 664 10.00 3.73 -11.67
CA GLU A 664 11.18 4.60 -11.65
C GLU A 664 10.84 6.10 -11.62
N LEU A 665 9.73 6.52 -12.26
CA LEU A 665 9.30 7.92 -12.36
C LEU A 665 8.95 8.59 -11.01
N ASP A 666 8.73 7.82 -9.95
CA ASP A 666 8.14 8.29 -8.68
C ASP A 666 9.13 8.41 -7.51
N THR A 667 10.37 7.94 -7.66
CA THR A 667 11.42 8.40 -6.74
C THR A 667 11.57 9.90 -6.96
N CYS A 668 11.86 10.69 -5.92
CA CYS A 668 12.18 12.12 -6.02
C CYS A 668 13.43 12.30 -6.90
N THR A 669 13.28 12.05 -8.20
CA THR A 669 14.31 12.16 -9.21
C THR A 669 14.39 13.63 -9.49
N SER A 670 15.53 14.19 -9.11
CA SER A 670 16.00 15.44 -9.65
C SER A 670 15.70 15.43 -11.14
N SER A 671 14.90 16.38 -11.62
CA SER A 671 14.91 16.73 -13.03
C SER A 671 16.28 17.34 -13.32
N THR A 672 17.31 16.50 -13.40
CA THR A 672 18.60 16.85 -13.96
C THR A 672 18.59 16.34 -15.39
N GLN A 673 18.26 17.26 -16.30
CA GLN A 673 18.90 17.38 -17.60
C GLN A 673 18.29 18.55 -18.40
N PRO A 674 19.08 19.21 -19.25
CA PRO A 674 20.27 20.02 -18.96
C PRO A 674 19.97 21.52 -18.84
#